data_AF-A0A9P7ZGU9-F1
#
_entry.id   AF-A0A9P7ZGU9-F1
#
_cell.length_a   1.000
_cell.length_b   1.000
_cell.length_c   1.000
_cell.angle_alpha   90.00
_cell.angle_beta   90.00
_cell.angle_gamma   90.00
#
_symmetry.space_group_name_H-M   'P 1'
#
loop_
_entity.id
_entity.type
_entity.pdbx_description
1 polymer ?
#
loop_
_entity_poly.entity_id
_entity_poly.type
_entity_poly.pdbx_seq_one_letter_code
_entity_poly.pdbx_strand_id
1 'polypeptide(L)'
;MQFLKLSVALAAVASYGVSAQDALAANNANPVAKSFIIEYTSGSAKRRDGLFTRDDLKVVKSFDSSIFSGATVETETLNVDSLARLPNVARVWPNTPVQLDPITAELHADASDSGDYSTHVTTGVSKLHDMGYFGEGVKVGIVDTGVYYKHQALGGCFGDGCKVAGGYDFIGEVDWPVVPKSPDNDPTDVQGHGTHVAGIVAGSNGEGWMGVAPNASIYAYKVFGNLESTDSATLIESFLKAYEDGMDIITSSIGGPSGWSNNPWAEVASRIAREGVVVTISAGNSGSAGPFFGSSGSAGTDVVAVASIAAEKLPSTPFEATFDVDGSQNTTTLGYLPATNYFPAAVQDWPVVVLNPDTSDPADGCEPYPEDTPRIEEAIPLVRRGSCTFAQKQANLEALGAKYILIYNNESPITTPSTDRTSSLIGMITAGTGELLIGAVEDGGKVTLDFSVNPEQPYGLEYPSGGRPSDFTSWAGLYDLQLKPDVGAPGGNIFSTYPGGGYAVLSGTSMACPYVAGVAALYIGVHGGRKEHGKDFAKMLQNRIISSGVAVPWYDTAVPEDALIAPVAQVGTGLIDAFKVVTYSSSVDFAPIALNDTHFFSRYHDVTVRNDDDESVSYKFSMQPGAGVEAAGWFPLATGGGEYRIRSLAELQPTEFEPEISLPRDFTLKPGEKKTVSVNFDNPDKLGWNATALPLYSGKILVASSKGEQLSVPYYGLGANLKTEMKALYRTGYPKSTSTTKDTPIESKSSYSFDLSVDAQDFPKIVSKNVWGTRQVRWDIFEAGWRERNWKYPPVEGENGYIGSVASWVGSGQVDFFDPNVDDADETFTYPLTDLIRNAQTTSVQHDFWWFGKLGNGSQIEPGKYTMRFATLKPFGDPYAANNWAVYQTPQIEVTGKYKA
;
A
#
# COMPACT_ATOMS: atom_id res chain seq x y z
N MET A 1 -24.22 -7.10 -27.07
CA MET A 1 -23.29 -6.42 -28.00
C MET A 1 -22.34 -5.42 -27.32
N GLN A 2 -22.57 -5.05 -26.04
CA GLN A 2 -21.63 -4.31 -25.18
C GLN A 2 -20.44 -5.14 -24.65
N PHE A 3 -20.56 -6.48 -24.60
CA PHE A 3 -19.47 -7.41 -24.25
C PHE A 3 -18.23 -7.34 -25.17
N LEU A 4 -18.37 -6.84 -26.40
CA LEU A 4 -17.27 -6.75 -27.37
C LEU A 4 -16.42 -5.48 -27.22
N LYS A 5 -16.88 -4.45 -26.48
CA LYS A 5 -16.17 -3.17 -26.37
C LYS A 5 -15.11 -3.18 -25.25
N LEU A 6 -15.38 -3.88 -24.15
CA LEU A 6 -14.39 -4.08 -23.08
C LEU A 6 -13.19 -4.92 -23.56
N SER A 7 -13.45 -5.93 -24.40
CA SER A 7 -12.44 -6.86 -24.91
C SER A 7 -11.49 -6.24 -25.93
N VAL A 8 -11.91 -5.18 -26.64
CA VAL A 8 -11.04 -4.47 -27.60
C VAL A 8 -10.17 -3.41 -26.91
N ALA A 9 -10.62 -2.82 -25.80
CA ALA A 9 -9.81 -1.97 -24.95
C ALA A 9 -8.74 -2.78 -24.18
N LEU A 10 -9.09 -3.95 -23.64
CA LEU A 10 -8.12 -4.85 -23.00
C LEU A 10 -7.03 -5.35 -23.97
N ALA A 11 -7.36 -5.57 -25.25
CA ALA A 11 -6.39 -6.05 -26.23
C ALA A 11 -5.35 -4.98 -26.65
N ALA A 12 -5.68 -3.69 -26.55
CA ALA A 12 -4.74 -2.60 -26.84
C ALA A 12 -3.82 -2.26 -25.66
N VAL A 13 -4.22 -2.59 -24.44
CA VAL A 13 -3.45 -2.39 -23.20
C VAL A 13 -2.41 -3.50 -22.99
N ALA A 14 -2.68 -4.71 -23.49
CA ALA A 14 -1.76 -5.85 -23.42
C ALA A 14 -0.41 -5.65 -24.15
N SER A 15 -0.30 -4.67 -25.06
CA SER A 15 0.94 -4.37 -25.79
C SER A 15 1.88 -3.40 -25.06
N TYR A 16 1.47 -2.86 -23.91
CA TYR A 16 2.26 -1.96 -23.09
C TYR A 16 2.15 -2.30 -21.60
N GLY A 17 2.42 -3.55 -21.19
CA GLY A 17 2.83 -3.94 -19.83
C GLY A 17 2.23 -3.23 -18.59
N VAL A 18 1.00 -2.73 -18.69
CA VAL A 18 0.28 -1.97 -17.67
C VAL A 18 -1.04 -2.72 -17.54
N SER A 19 -1.30 -3.31 -16.39
CA SER A 19 -2.52 -4.10 -16.19
C SER A 19 -3.75 -3.19 -16.30
N ALA A 20 -4.92 -3.73 -16.63
CA ALA A 20 -6.17 -2.96 -16.60
C ALA A 20 -6.46 -2.37 -15.20
N GLN A 21 -5.86 -2.95 -14.15
CA GLN A 21 -5.86 -2.43 -12.77
C GLN A 21 -5.05 -1.14 -12.63
N ASP A 22 -3.91 -0.99 -13.30
CA ASP A 22 -3.10 0.22 -13.27
C ASP A 22 -3.80 1.42 -13.95
N ALA A 23 -4.66 1.16 -14.94
CA ALA A 23 -5.46 2.20 -15.59
C ALA A 23 -6.59 2.74 -14.68
N LEU A 24 -7.12 1.91 -13.78
CA LEU A 24 -8.13 2.30 -12.79
C LEU A 24 -7.50 2.89 -11.52
N ALA A 25 -6.34 2.38 -11.10
CA ALA A 25 -5.63 2.82 -9.89
C ALA A 25 -4.89 4.16 -10.06
N ALA A 26 -4.55 4.56 -11.29
CA ALA A 26 -3.69 5.73 -11.53
C ALA A 26 -4.41 6.98 -12.11
N ASN A 27 -5.65 6.88 -12.61
CA ASN A 27 -6.32 8.02 -13.25
C ASN A 27 -7.31 8.71 -12.30
N ASN A 28 -6.83 9.78 -11.66
CA ASN A 28 -7.58 10.74 -10.83
C ASN A 28 -8.57 10.14 -9.82
N ALA A 29 -8.13 10.08 -8.56
CA ALA A 29 -9.03 9.91 -7.41
C ALA A 29 -9.90 11.17 -7.21
N ASN A 30 -10.74 11.48 -8.20
CA ASN A 30 -11.69 12.57 -8.13
C ASN A 30 -12.66 12.32 -6.98
N PRO A 31 -13.02 13.34 -6.17
CA PRO A 31 -13.99 13.19 -5.10
C PRO A 31 -15.33 12.63 -5.60
N VAL A 32 -16.04 11.94 -4.71
CA VAL A 32 -17.43 11.51 -4.96
C VAL A 32 -18.28 12.75 -5.24
N ALA A 33 -19.02 12.74 -6.34
CA ALA A 33 -19.82 13.88 -6.81
C ALA A 33 -20.64 14.48 -5.66
N LYS A 34 -20.53 15.80 -5.47
CA LYS A 34 -21.36 16.59 -4.53
C LYS A 34 -21.29 16.15 -3.05
N SER A 35 -20.38 15.23 -2.68
CA SER A 35 -20.40 14.54 -1.40
C SER A 35 -19.28 15.01 -0.47
N PHE A 36 -19.65 15.30 0.79
CA PHE A 36 -18.74 15.83 1.81
C PHE A 36 -18.96 15.12 3.15
N ILE A 37 -17.89 14.99 3.92
CA ILE A 37 -17.91 14.57 5.32
C ILE A 37 -17.77 15.83 6.17
N ILE A 38 -18.71 16.08 7.07
CA ILE A 38 -18.67 17.18 8.03
C ILE A 38 -18.53 16.65 9.44
N GLU A 39 -17.68 17.30 10.24
CA GLU A 39 -17.62 17.10 11.68
C GLU A 39 -18.28 18.27 12.40
N TYR A 40 -19.08 17.97 13.42
CA TYR A 40 -19.73 18.98 14.23
C TYR A 40 -18.82 19.50 15.35
N THR A 41 -19.03 20.76 15.76
CA THR A 41 -18.37 21.30 16.95
C THR A 41 -18.73 20.50 18.21
N SER A 42 -17.77 20.30 19.11
CA SER A 42 -18.02 19.54 20.34
C SER A 42 -19.19 20.14 21.16
N GLY A 43 -20.11 19.30 21.60
CA GLY A 43 -21.31 19.70 22.36
C GLY A 43 -22.44 20.32 21.52
N SER A 44 -22.29 20.47 20.20
CA SER A 44 -23.36 20.94 19.30
C SER A 44 -24.16 19.81 18.65
N ALA A 45 -23.84 18.54 18.94
CA ALA A 45 -24.59 17.38 18.44
C ALA A 45 -26.10 17.42 18.80
N LYS A 46 -26.49 18.17 19.83
CA LYS A 46 -27.91 18.40 20.21
C LYS A 46 -28.55 19.65 19.55
N ARG A 47 -27.80 20.43 18.77
CA ARG A 47 -28.25 21.64 18.05
C ARG A 47 -28.15 21.43 16.53
N ARG A 48 -28.67 20.28 16.09
CA ARG A 48 -28.72 19.82 14.70
C ARG A 48 -29.71 20.64 13.86
N ASP A 49 -30.77 21.18 14.47
CA ASP A 49 -31.97 21.68 13.81
C ASP A 49 -31.77 22.63 12.61
N GLY A 50 -30.73 23.47 12.59
CA GLY A 50 -30.54 24.45 11.49
C GLY A 50 -29.89 23.91 10.21
N LEU A 51 -29.10 22.81 10.29
CA LEU A 51 -28.45 22.20 9.11
C LEU A 51 -29.39 21.24 8.39
N PHE A 52 -30.23 20.51 9.12
CA PHE A 52 -31.17 19.53 8.58
C PHE A 52 -32.41 20.14 7.94
N THR A 53 -32.64 21.44 8.12
CA THR A 53 -33.79 22.18 7.53
C THR A 53 -33.43 22.97 6.29
N ARG A 54 -32.20 22.82 5.77
CA ARG A 54 -31.78 23.51 4.54
C ARG A 54 -32.25 22.72 3.32
N ASP A 55 -32.92 23.41 2.40
CA ASP A 55 -33.42 22.78 1.16
C ASP A 55 -32.29 22.49 0.14
N ASP A 56 -31.12 23.11 0.31
CA ASP A 56 -29.95 23.01 -0.60
C ASP A 56 -28.86 22.04 -0.12
N LEU A 57 -29.13 21.30 0.96
CA LEU A 57 -28.21 20.33 1.56
C LEU A 57 -28.98 19.08 2.00
N LYS A 58 -28.58 17.92 1.48
CA LYS A 58 -29.14 16.62 1.86
C LYS A 58 -28.20 15.91 2.81
N VAL A 59 -28.68 15.54 3.99
CA VAL A 59 -27.92 14.66 4.88
C VAL A 59 -28.11 13.21 4.43
N VAL A 60 -27.03 12.57 4.00
CA VAL A 60 -27.02 11.18 3.54
C VAL A 60 -26.93 10.22 4.72
N LYS A 61 -26.02 10.51 5.65
CA LYS A 61 -25.75 9.70 6.84
C LYS A 61 -25.36 10.60 8.00
N SER A 62 -25.83 10.27 9.21
CA SER A 62 -25.35 10.89 10.44
C SER A 62 -24.47 9.90 11.21
N PHE A 63 -23.34 10.40 11.70
CA PHE A 63 -22.44 9.68 12.61
C PHE A 63 -22.71 10.20 14.04
N ASP A 64 -23.26 9.34 14.88
CA ASP A 64 -23.59 9.67 16.27
C ASP A 64 -22.86 8.73 17.24
N SER A 65 -21.53 8.85 17.24
CA SER A 65 -20.64 8.04 18.08
C SER A 65 -19.89 8.93 19.07
N SER A 66 -19.47 8.36 20.20
CA SER A 66 -18.60 9.06 21.16
C SER A 66 -17.22 9.40 20.58
N ILE A 67 -16.81 8.71 19.51
CA ILE A 67 -15.56 8.91 18.78
C ILE A 67 -15.67 10.06 17.77
N PHE A 68 -16.78 10.10 17.02
CA PHE A 68 -16.97 11.03 15.92
C PHE A 68 -18.44 11.44 15.83
N SER A 69 -18.68 12.75 15.87
CA SER A 69 -20.01 13.34 15.68
C SER A 69 -20.00 14.18 14.42
N GLY A 70 -20.76 13.75 13.41
CA GLY A 70 -20.70 14.34 12.09
C GLY A 70 -21.79 13.82 11.17
N ALA A 71 -21.65 14.11 9.88
CA ALA A 71 -22.52 13.58 8.84
C ALA A 71 -21.80 13.51 7.49
N THR A 72 -22.28 12.61 6.63
CA THR A 72 -22.06 12.71 5.19
C THR A 72 -23.20 13.50 4.58
N VAL A 73 -22.87 14.51 3.79
CA VAL A 73 -23.84 15.44 3.17
C VAL A 73 -23.62 15.53 1.67
N GLU A 74 -24.70 15.71 0.93
CA GLU A 74 -24.73 15.98 -0.50
C GLU A 74 -25.25 17.39 -0.76
N THR A 75 -24.58 18.15 -1.63
CA THR A 75 -25.00 19.51 -1.98
C THR A 75 -24.45 19.94 -3.34
N GLU A 76 -25.28 20.64 -4.10
CA GLU A 76 -24.93 21.23 -5.40
C GLU A 76 -24.42 22.68 -5.27
N THR A 77 -24.66 23.32 -4.13
CA THR A 77 -24.55 24.77 -3.97
C THR A 77 -23.48 25.20 -2.98
N LEU A 78 -22.83 24.23 -2.33
CA LEU A 78 -21.81 24.48 -1.33
C LEU A 78 -20.53 23.69 -1.65
N ASN A 79 -19.40 24.22 -1.22
CA ASN A 79 -18.08 23.62 -1.31
C ASN A 79 -17.45 23.55 0.09
N VAL A 80 -16.23 23.03 0.17
CA VAL A 80 -15.49 22.91 1.45
C VAL A 80 -15.45 24.25 2.21
N ASP A 81 -15.18 25.36 1.52
CA ASP A 81 -15.04 26.68 2.15
C ASP A 81 -16.39 27.20 2.69
N SER A 82 -17.49 27.02 1.93
CA SER A 82 -18.81 27.50 2.35
C SER A 82 -19.45 26.61 3.42
N LEU A 83 -19.24 25.29 3.35
CA LEU A 83 -19.64 24.35 4.40
C LEU A 83 -18.92 24.65 5.72
N ALA A 84 -17.62 24.93 5.69
CA ALA A 84 -16.84 25.23 6.88
C ALA A 84 -17.26 26.53 7.59
N ARG A 85 -17.98 27.43 6.89
CA ARG A 85 -18.53 28.66 7.47
C ARG A 85 -19.91 28.47 8.11
N LEU A 86 -20.56 27.31 7.92
CA LEU A 86 -21.86 27.05 8.52
C LEU A 86 -21.73 26.96 10.05
N PRO A 87 -22.71 27.48 10.81
CA PRO A 87 -22.70 27.35 12.26
C PRO A 87 -22.60 25.89 12.70
N ASN A 88 -21.80 25.64 13.73
CA ASN A 88 -21.58 24.31 14.33
C ASN A 88 -20.85 23.28 13.45
N VAL A 89 -20.27 23.68 12.32
CA VAL A 89 -19.33 22.84 11.54
C VAL A 89 -17.90 23.11 12.00
N ALA A 90 -17.19 22.06 12.41
CA ALA A 90 -15.81 22.15 12.88
C ALA A 90 -14.79 21.88 11.76
N ARG A 91 -15.04 20.84 10.96
CA ARG A 91 -14.19 20.43 9.84
C ARG A 91 -15.04 19.88 8.71
N VAL A 92 -14.51 20.00 7.49
CA VAL A 92 -15.14 19.52 6.26
C VAL A 92 -14.07 18.85 5.42
N TRP A 93 -14.40 17.68 4.88
CA TRP A 93 -13.57 16.97 3.90
C TRP A 93 -14.44 16.60 2.70
N PRO A 94 -13.90 16.64 1.47
CA PRO A 94 -14.52 15.94 0.35
C PRO A 94 -14.64 14.45 0.70
N ASN A 95 -15.75 13.80 0.32
CA ASN A 95 -15.82 12.34 0.38
C ASN A 95 -15.04 11.80 -0.83
N THR A 96 -14.02 10.97 -0.59
CA THR A 96 -13.18 10.42 -1.66
C THR A 96 -13.46 8.94 -1.86
N PRO A 97 -13.46 8.47 -3.12
CA PRO A 97 -13.46 7.05 -3.40
C PRO A 97 -12.16 6.42 -2.88
N VAL A 98 -12.26 5.16 -2.47
CA VAL A 98 -11.16 4.30 -2.06
C VAL A 98 -11.27 3.03 -2.88
N GLN A 99 -10.18 2.65 -3.53
CA GLN A 99 -10.04 1.40 -4.27
C GLN A 99 -9.20 0.45 -3.43
N LEU A 100 -9.49 -0.85 -3.52
CA LEU A 100 -8.63 -1.86 -2.92
C LEU A 100 -7.25 -1.81 -3.59
N ASP A 101 -6.18 -1.85 -2.79
CA ASP A 101 -4.82 -1.86 -3.34
C ASP A 101 -4.63 -3.14 -4.19
N PRO A 102 -3.99 -3.03 -5.36
CA PRO A 102 -3.72 -4.20 -6.18
C PRO A 102 -2.84 -5.19 -5.40
N ILE A 103 -3.18 -6.47 -5.54
CA ILE A 103 -2.42 -7.59 -4.98
C ILE A 103 -1.88 -8.44 -6.12
N THR A 104 -0.79 -9.15 -5.87
CA THR A 104 -0.35 -10.21 -6.78
C THR A 104 -0.97 -11.53 -6.31
N ALA A 105 -1.84 -12.12 -7.12
CA ALA A 105 -2.38 -13.47 -6.89
C ALA A 105 -1.52 -14.47 -7.66
N GLU A 106 -0.95 -15.45 -6.96
CA GLU A 106 0.01 -16.37 -7.57
C GLU A 106 -0.59 -17.74 -7.85
N LEU A 107 -1.36 -18.34 -6.92
CA LEU A 107 -1.89 -19.71 -7.05
C LEU A 107 -3.15 -19.94 -6.20
N HIS A 108 -4.04 -20.85 -6.65
CA HIS A 108 -5.07 -21.50 -5.83
C HIS A 108 -4.53 -22.85 -5.31
N ALA A 109 -4.80 -23.20 -4.06
CA ALA A 109 -4.24 -24.38 -3.40
C ALA A 109 -5.21 -25.04 -2.39
N ASP A 110 -4.93 -26.27 -1.95
CA ASP A 110 -5.77 -27.08 -1.04
C ASP A 110 -5.28 -27.03 0.44
N ALA A 111 -6.14 -27.48 1.37
CA ALA A 111 -5.95 -27.38 2.82
C ALA A 111 -4.87 -28.32 3.37
N SER A 112 -4.63 -29.46 2.72
CA SER A 112 -3.74 -30.53 3.21
C SER A 112 -2.26 -30.16 3.19
N ASP A 113 -1.91 -28.97 2.70
CA ASP A 113 -0.60 -28.67 2.10
C ASP A 113 0.20 -27.64 2.90
N SER A 114 -0.10 -27.53 4.18
CA SER A 114 -0.06 -26.25 4.87
C SER A 114 0.97 -26.18 6.01
N GLY A 115 1.62 -27.31 6.32
CA GLY A 115 2.67 -27.41 7.34
C GLY A 115 4.02 -26.76 6.98
N ASP A 116 4.37 -26.69 5.69
CA ASP A 116 5.71 -26.22 5.24
C ASP A 116 5.80 -24.72 4.91
N TYR A 117 4.69 -23.98 5.02
CA TYR A 117 4.53 -22.59 4.59
C TYR A 117 4.46 -21.56 5.70
N SER A 118 4.62 -22.00 6.94
CA SER A 118 4.39 -21.11 8.05
C SER A 118 5.50 -20.06 8.17
N THR A 119 5.13 -18.78 8.05
CA THR A 119 5.99 -17.64 8.39
C THR A 119 6.16 -17.47 9.91
N HIS A 120 5.59 -18.37 10.71
CA HIS A 120 5.53 -18.28 12.17
C HIS A 120 6.86 -18.61 12.86
N VAL A 121 7.77 -19.32 12.18
CA VAL A 121 9.08 -19.68 12.76
C VAL A 121 9.93 -18.43 12.93
N THR A 122 10.13 -17.66 11.86
CA THR A 122 10.99 -16.47 11.84
C THR A 122 10.48 -15.36 12.77
N THR A 123 9.16 -15.17 12.85
CA THR A 123 8.55 -14.15 13.71
C THR A 123 8.41 -14.60 15.17
N GLY A 124 8.65 -15.88 15.48
CA GLY A 124 8.50 -16.44 16.81
C GLY A 124 7.07 -16.81 17.22
N VAL A 125 6.09 -16.72 16.31
CA VAL A 125 4.71 -17.17 16.57
C VAL A 125 4.66 -18.67 16.89
N SER A 126 5.45 -19.51 16.21
CA SER A 126 5.49 -20.96 16.51
C SER A 126 5.88 -21.24 17.96
N LYS A 127 6.82 -20.45 18.52
CA LYS A 127 7.22 -20.58 19.93
C LYS A 127 6.07 -20.24 20.89
N LEU A 128 5.21 -19.29 20.52
CA LEU A 128 4.05 -18.90 21.32
C LEU A 128 2.95 -19.97 21.24
N HIS A 129 2.75 -20.56 20.06
CA HIS A 129 1.86 -21.71 19.87
C HIS A 129 2.31 -22.92 20.70
N ASP A 130 3.61 -23.22 20.72
CA ASP A 130 4.19 -24.27 21.58
C ASP A 130 3.95 -24.02 23.09
N MET A 131 3.82 -22.75 23.48
CA MET A 131 3.47 -22.34 24.85
C MET A 131 1.96 -22.36 25.12
N GLY A 132 1.13 -22.70 24.12
CA GLY A 132 -0.33 -22.75 24.24
C GLY A 132 -1.02 -21.39 24.06
N TYR A 133 -0.34 -20.38 23.50
CA TYR A 133 -0.92 -19.06 23.29
C TYR A 133 -1.54 -18.97 21.90
N PHE A 134 -2.87 -18.96 21.83
CA PHE A 134 -3.63 -18.99 20.57
C PHE A 134 -4.59 -17.80 20.38
N GLY A 135 -4.54 -16.80 21.27
CA GLY A 135 -5.40 -15.60 21.19
C GLY A 135 -6.79 -15.79 21.81
N GLU A 136 -6.88 -16.52 22.92
CA GLU A 136 -8.13 -16.84 23.60
C GLU A 136 -8.95 -15.61 23.98
N GLY A 137 -10.25 -15.64 23.68
CA GLY A 137 -11.22 -14.61 24.11
C GLY A 137 -11.10 -13.25 23.43
N VAL A 138 -10.20 -13.10 22.44
CA VAL A 138 -9.98 -11.84 21.73
C VAL A 138 -10.97 -11.66 20.58
N LYS A 139 -11.49 -10.44 20.41
CA LYS A 139 -12.34 -10.06 19.27
C LYS A 139 -11.56 -9.22 18.24
N VAL A 140 -11.49 -9.72 17.00
CA VAL A 140 -10.82 -9.02 15.89
C VAL A 140 -11.86 -8.63 14.83
N GLY A 141 -12.01 -7.33 14.60
CA GLY A 141 -12.81 -6.78 13.51
C GLY A 141 -11.99 -6.65 12.23
N ILE A 142 -12.46 -7.27 11.14
CA ILE A 142 -11.85 -7.23 9.82
C ILE A 142 -12.68 -6.29 8.93
N VAL A 143 -12.11 -5.14 8.57
CA VAL A 143 -12.73 -4.17 7.66
C VAL A 143 -12.16 -4.37 6.26
N ASP A 144 -12.92 -5.05 5.39
CA ASP A 144 -12.42 -5.60 4.12
C ASP A 144 -13.56 -5.93 3.10
N THR A 145 -13.36 -6.82 2.12
CA THR A 145 -14.35 -7.29 1.14
C THR A 145 -15.41 -8.24 1.72
N GLY A 146 -15.35 -8.52 3.02
CA GLY A 146 -16.18 -9.48 3.74
C GLY A 146 -15.39 -10.67 4.25
N VAL A 147 -16.07 -11.68 4.79
CA VAL A 147 -15.45 -12.98 5.12
C VAL A 147 -16.35 -14.13 4.67
N TYR A 148 -15.82 -15.07 3.88
CA TYR A 148 -16.51 -16.31 3.54
C TYR A 148 -16.55 -17.25 4.75
N TYR A 149 -17.47 -16.98 5.68
CA TYR A 149 -17.59 -17.71 6.96
C TYR A 149 -17.95 -19.20 6.81
N LYS A 150 -18.37 -19.65 5.62
CA LYS A 150 -18.62 -21.07 5.33
C LYS A 150 -17.32 -21.87 5.11
N HIS A 151 -16.18 -21.19 5.06
CA HIS A 151 -14.87 -21.84 5.01
C HIS A 151 -14.65 -22.70 6.26
N GLN A 152 -14.24 -23.96 6.10
CA GLN A 152 -14.03 -24.87 7.24
C GLN A 152 -12.95 -24.36 8.19
N ALA A 153 -11.85 -23.85 7.64
CA ALA A 153 -10.80 -23.24 8.45
C ALA A 153 -11.21 -21.93 9.17
N LEU A 154 -12.38 -21.38 8.86
CA LEU A 154 -12.99 -20.25 9.57
C LEU A 154 -14.26 -20.67 10.32
N GLY A 155 -14.37 -21.95 10.66
CA GLY A 155 -15.43 -22.52 11.49
C GLY A 155 -16.72 -22.91 10.76
N GLY A 156 -16.88 -22.58 9.48
CA GLY A 156 -17.99 -23.04 8.64
C GLY A 156 -19.37 -22.46 8.97
N CYS A 157 -19.47 -21.45 9.84
CA CYS A 157 -20.74 -20.84 10.24
C CYS A 157 -20.60 -19.35 10.63
N PHE A 158 -21.73 -18.65 10.73
CA PHE A 158 -21.81 -17.22 11.07
C PHE A 158 -22.73 -16.96 12.27
N GLY A 159 -22.30 -16.08 13.18
CA GLY A 159 -23.10 -15.61 14.31
C GLY A 159 -22.67 -16.22 15.66
N ASP A 160 -23.58 -16.17 16.64
CA ASP A 160 -23.30 -16.62 18.01
C ASP A 160 -22.81 -18.08 18.06
N GLY A 161 -21.65 -18.29 18.70
CA GLY A 161 -21.01 -19.60 18.81
C GLY A 161 -20.15 -20.01 17.60
N CYS A 162 -20.10 -19.19 16.56
CA CYS A 162 -19.23 -19.37 15.40
C CYS A 162 -17.91 -18.62 15.55
N LYS A 163 -16.92 -19.07 14.78
CA LYS A 163 -15.61 -18.42 14.66
C LYS A 163 -15.72 -17.03 14.04
N VAL A 164 -16.50 -16.91 12.95
CA VAL A 164 -16.98 -15.62 12.46
C VAL A 164 -18.25 -15.27 13.23
N ALA A 165 -18.06 -14.56 14.33
CA ALA A 165 -19.07 -14.39 15.38
C ALA A 165 -20.11 -13.29 15.06
N GLY A 166 -19.82 -12.41 14.10
CA GLY A 166 -20.71 -11.33 13.70
C GLY A 166 -20.10 -10.46 12.62
N GLY A 167 -20.78 -9.35 12.31
CA GLY A 167 -20.36 -8.47 11.23
C GLY A 167 -21.52 -7.71 10.59
N TYR A 168 -21.23 -6.94 9.55
CA TYR A 168 -22.20 -6.17 8.78
C TYR A 168 -21.67 -5.85 7.38
N ASP A 169 -22.54 -5.85 6.37
CA ASP A 169 -22.24 -5.38 5.01
C ASP A 169 -22.71 -3.93 4.84
N PHE A 170 -21.77 -3.00 4.62
CA PHE A 170 -22.04 -1.58 4.45
C PHE A 170 -22.28 -1.16 2.99
N ILE A 171 -22.14 -2.06 2.04
CA ILE A 171 -22.13 -1.72 0.61
C ILE A 171 -23.04 -2.62 -0.24
N GLY A 172 -23.12 -3.91 0.04
CA GLY A 172 -23.84 -4.90 -0.76
C GLY A 172 -23.09 -5.34 -2.02
N GLU A 173 -23.63 -6.35 -2.71
CA GLU A 173 -23.09 -6.88 -3.98
C GLU A 173 -23.47 -6.00 -5.18
N VAL A 174 -22.99 -4.76 -5.19
CA VAL A 174 -23.33 -3.74 -6.18
C VAL A 174 -22.09 -3.14 -6.85
N ASP A 175 -22.26 -2.64 -8.07
CA ASP A 175 -21.23 -1.93 -8.83
C ASP A 175 -21.17 -0.46 -8.38
N TRP A 176 -20.81 -0.19 -7.12
CA TRP A 176 -20.67 1.19 -6.62
C TRP A 176 -19.47 1.91 -7.29
N PRO A 177 -19.54 3.21 -7.62
CA PRO A 177 -20.61 4.17 -7.37
C PRO A 177 -21.75 4.19 -8.42
N VAL A 178 -21.69 3.36 -9.45
CA VAL A 178 -22.70 3.32 -10.53
C VAL A 178 -24.07 2.89 -10.00
N VAL A 179 -24.07 1.93 -9.08
CA VAL A 179 -25.27 1.44 -8.39
C VAL A 179 -25.23 1.89 -6.93
N PRO A 180 -26.34 2.44 -6.37
CA PRO A 180 -26.42 2.79 -4.96
C PRO A 180 -26.12 1.61 -4.04
N LYS A 181 -25.47 1.89 -2.90
CA LYS A 181 -25.16 0.89 -1.87
C LYS A 181 -26.45 0.20 -1.39
N SER A 182 -26.37 -1.11 -1.15
CA SER A 182 -27.46 -1.94 -0.59
C SER A 182 -26.97 -2.68 0.66
N PRO A 183 -26.77 -1.99 1.79
CA PRO A 183 -26.26 -2.59 3.03
C PRO A 183 -27.21 -3.66 3.58
N ASP A 184 -26.65 -4.73 4.16
CA ASP A 184 -27.38 -5.79 4.83
C ASP A 184 -26.57 -6.46 5.94
N ASN A 185 -27.12 -7.52 6.55
CA ASN A 185 -26.50 -8.21 7.70
C ASN A 185 -25.58 -9.38 7.31
N ASP A 186 -25.39 -9.67 6.02
CA ASP A 186 -24.60 -10.81 5.53
C ASP A 186 -23.27 -10.32 4.95
N PRO A 187 -22.19 -10.25 5.74
CA PRO A 187 -20.88 -9.78 5.31
C PRO A 187 -20.10 -10.87 4.54
N THR A 188 -20.79 -11.78 3.83
CA THR A 188 -20.13 -12.84 3.10
C THR A 188 -19.21 -12.25 2.03
N ASP A 189 -18.02 -12.80 1.93
CA ASP A 189 -17.07 -12.44 0.88
C ASP A 189 -17.34 -13.24 -0.38
N VAL A 190 -17.42 -12.54 -1.51
CA VAL A 190 -17.49 -13.13 -2.84
C VAL A 190 -16.27 -12.79 -3.70
N GLN A 191 -15.37 -11.93 -3.19
CA GLN A 191 -14.18 -11.45 -3.90
C GLN A 191 -12.94 -12.25 -3.47
N GLY A 192 -12.74 -12.42 -2.17
CA GLY A 192 -11.77 -13.33 -1.57
C GLY A 192 -10.67 -12.70 -0.74
N HIS A 193 -10.41 -11.40 -0.91
CA HIS A 193 -9.37 -10.68 -0.17
C HIS A 193 -9.62 -10.70 1.35
N GLY A 194 -10.83 -10.35 1.80
CA GLY A 194 -11.16 -10.34 3.23
C GLY A 194 -11.20 -11.74 3.86
N THR A 195 -11.57 -12.77 3.10
CA THR A 195 -11.43 -14.18 3.52
C THR A 195 -9.97 -14.54 3.73
N HIS A 196 -9.08 -14.13 2.84
CA HIS A 196 -7.63 -14.37 2.96
C HIS A 196 -7.04 -13.69 4.20
N VAL A 197 -7.39 -12.43 4.41
CA VAL A 197 -7.06 -11.66 5.61
C VAL A 197 -7.54 -12.37 6.89
N ALA A 198 -8.77 -12.89 6.91
CA ALA A 198 -9.32 -13.62 8.06
C ALA A 198 -8.55 -14.89 8.40
N GLY A 199 -8.11 -15.63 7.38
CA GLY A 199 -7.28 -16.82 7.55
C GLY A 199 -5.92 -16.51 8.18
N ILE A 200 -5.26 -15.41 7.78
CA ILE A 200 -3.97 -14.99 8.35
C ILE A 200 -4.10 -14.69 9.85
N VAL A 201 -5.18 -14.01 10.25
CA VAL A 201 -5.43 -13.71 11.67
C VAL A 201 -5.71 -15.00 12.44
N ALA A 202 -6.70 -15.78 12.00
CA ALA A 202 -7.36 -16.74 12.88
C ALA A 202 -7.80 -18.05 12.21
N GLY A 203 -7.39 -18.33 10.98
CA GLY A 203 -7.71 -19.59 10.29
C GLY A 203 -7.11 -20.79 11.01
N SER A 204 -7.74 -21.96 10.89
CA SER A 204 -7.17 -23.24 11.32
C SER A 204 -7.86 -24.41 10.63
N ASN A 205 -7.10 -25.27 9.95
CA ASN A 205 -7.65 -26.48 9.32
C ASN A 205 -7.68 -27.69 10.27
N GLY A 206 -7.13 -27.58 11.48
CA GLY A 206 -7.00 -28.70 12.42
C GLY A 206 -5.95 -29.76 12.02
N GLU A 207 -5.24 -29.56 10.92
CA GLU A 207 -4.31 -30.51 10.29
C GLU A 207 -2.87 -29.94 10.16
N GLY A 208 -2.55 -28.90 10.92
CA GLY A 208 -1.19 -28.35 11.04
C GLY A 208 -1.03 -26.92 10.55
N TRP A 209 -1.99 -26.37 9.81
CA TRP A 209 -1.99 -24.95 9.46
C TRP A 209 -2.96 -24.15 10.27
N MET A 210 -2.46 -22.99 10.67
CA MET A 210 -3.21 -22.00 11.41
C MET A 210 -2.68 -20.61 11.09
N GLY A 211 -3.57 -19.64 11.22
CA GLY A 211 -3.19 -18.24 11.32
C GLY A 211 -2.51 -17.95 12.65
N VAL A 212 -2.19 -16.69 12.87
CA VAL A 212 -1.37 -16.26 14.01
C VAL A 212 -2.08 -16.46 15.36
N ALA A 213 -3.39 -16.21 15.43
CA ALA A 213 -4.21 -16.32 16.63
C ALA A 213 -5.48 -17.17 16.38
N PRO A 214 -5.34 -18.51 16.25
CA PRO A 214 -6.41 -19.39 15.79
C PRO A 214 -7.56 -19.58 16.78
N ASN A 215 -7.50 -19.04 17.99
CA ASN A 215 -8.62 -19.05 18.95
C ASN A 215 -9.29 -17.67 19.14
N ALA A 216 -8.84 -16.65 18.41
CA ALA A 216 -9.54 -15.36 18.34
C ALA A 216 -10.87 -15.48 17.56
N SER A 217 -11.86 -14.68 17.93
CA SER A 217 -13.13 -14.54 17.21
C SER A 217 -13.04 -13.44 16.15
N ILE A 218 -13.58 -13.70 14.96
CA ILE A 218 -13.58 -12.78 13.83
C ILE A 218 -14.94 -12.08 13.72
N TYR A 219 -14.92 -10.79 13.43
CA TYR A 219 -16.09 -9.99 13.06
C TYR A 219 -15.87 -9.35 11.69
N ALA A 220 -16.75 -9.62 10.73
CA ALA A 220 -16.57 -9.22 9.34
C ALA A 220 -17.32 -7.91 9.02
N TYR A 221 -16.60 -6.86 8.66
CA TYR A 221 -17.16 -5.57 8.28
C TYR A 221 -16.88 -5.32 6.79
N LYS A 222 -17.84 -5.71 5.94
CA LYS A 222 -17.69 -5.65 4.49
C LYS A 222 -17.91 -4.23 3.97
N VAL A 223 -16.93 -3.68 3.25
CA VAL A 223 -16.94 -2.29 2.78
C VAL A 223 -16.76 -2.13 1.27
N PHE A 224 -16.38 -3.18 0.52
CA PHE A 224 -16.19 -3.13 -0.92
C PHE A 224 -17.31 -3.81 -1.71
N GLY A 225 -17.77 -3.13 -2.78
CA GLY A 225 -18.70 -3.69 -3.76
C GLY A 225 -17.97 -4.46 -4.86
N ASN A 226 -18.67 -4.88 -5.91
CA ASN A 226 -18.13 -5.73 -6.98
C ASN A 226 -16.96 -5.12 -7.76
N LEU A 227 -16.84 -3.79 -7.75
CA LEU A 227 -15.77 -3.04 -8.43
C LEU A 227 -14.56 -2.75 -7.53
N GLU A 228 -14.43 -3.47 -6.40
CA GLU A 228 -13.36 -3.29 -5.41
C GLU A 228 -13.28 -1.83 -4.88
N SER A 229 -14.41 -1.13 -4.92
CA SER A 229 -14.52 0.29 -4.62
C SER A 229 -15.39 0.56 -3.38
N THR A 230 -15.03 1.61 -2.64
CA THR A 230 -15.77 2.16 -1.51
C THR A 230 -15.49 3.65 -1.33
N ASP A 231 -15.92 4.27 -0.23
CA ASP A 231 -15.58 5.65 0.10
C ASP A 231 -15.16 5.84 1.56
N SER A 232 -14.52 6.98 1.82
CA SER A 232 -14.07 7.35 3.17
C SER A 232 -15.21 7.37 4.20
N ALA A 233 -16.42 7.73 3.78
CA ALA A 233 -17.59 7.74 4.66
C ALA A 233 -17.98 6.32 5.14
N THR A 234 -17.96 5.33 4.25
CA THR A 234 -18.20 3.92 4.58
C THR A 234 -17.10 3.35 5.47
N LEU A 235 -15.83 3.70 5.24
CA LEU A 235 -14.73 3.28 6.12
C LEU A 235 -14.86 3.88 7.53
N ILE A 236 -15.28 5.14 7.65
CA ILE A 236 -15.57 5.75 8.96
C ILE A 236 -16.73 5.01 9.64
N GLU A 237 -17.81 4.74 8.90
CA GLU A 237 -18.97 4.02 9.45
C GLU A 237 -18.59 2.65 10.00
N SER A 238 -17.81 1.87 9.25
CA SER A 238 -17.41 0.52 9.64
C SER A 238 -16.50 0.51 10.87
N PHE A 239 -15.56 1.47 10.96
CA PHE A 239 -14.69 1.62 12.14
C PHE A 239 -15.47 2.01 13.39
N LEU A 240 -16.44 2.93 13.27
CA LEU A 240 -17.32 3.30 14.38
C LEU A 240 -18.17 2.11 14.83
N LYS A 241 -18.72 1.33 13.88
CA LYS A 241 -19.48 0.13 14.20
C LYS A 241 -18.63 -0.94 14.89
N ALA A 242 -17.40 -1.16 14.42
CA ALA A 242 -16.47 -2.10 15.05
C ALA A 242 -16.08 -1.68 16.47
N TYR A 243 -15.90 -0.38 16.71
CA TYR A 243 -15.71 0.15 18.06
C TYR A 243 -16.93 -0.11 18.96
N GLU A 244 -18.14 0.16 18.45
CA GLU A 244 -19.41 -0.02 19.17
C GLU A 244 -19.73 -1.51 19.47
N ASP A 245 -19.34 -2.41 18.58
CA ASP A 245 -19.43 -3.87 18.78
C ASP A 245 -18.40 -4.40 19.81
N GLY A 246 -17.52 -3.52 20.28
CA GLY A 246 -16.57 -3.81 21.34
C GLY A 246 -15.37 -4.63 20.88
N MET A 247 -14.94 -4.48 19.62
CA MET A 247 -13.73 -5.15 19.11
C MET A 247 -12.50 -4.75 19.93
N ASP A 248 -11.60 -5.70 20.21
CA ASP A 248 -10.32 -5.43 20.87
C ASP A 248 -9.28 -4.91 19.87
N ILE A 249 -9.34 -5.46 18.65
CA ILE A 249 -8.49 -5.09 17.52
C ILE A 249 -9.38 -4.79 16.30
N ILE A 250 -9.07 -3.74 15.57
CA ILE A 250 -9.63 -3.46 14.24
C ILE A 250 -8.47 -3.52 13.24
N THR A 251 -8.56 -4.43 12.27
CA THR A 251 -7.58 -4.53 11.18
C THR A 251 -8.23 -4.14 9.87
N SER A 252 -7.53 -3.35 9.07
CA SER A 252 -7.97 -2.96 7.74
C SER A 252 -6.83 -3.07 6.75
N SER A 253 -6.97 -3.98 5.80
CA SER A 253 -6.01 -4.22 4.73
C SER A 253 -6.34 -3.35 3.51
N ILE A 254 -6.62 -2.08 3.79
CA ILE A 254 -7.05 -1.08 2.81
C ILE A 254 -6.01 0.03 2.82
N GLY A 255 -5.44 0.27 1.65
CA GLY A 255 -4.47 1.33 1.42
C GLY A 255 -4.91 2.22 0.27
N GLY A 256 -4.23 3.33 0.14
CA GLY A 256 -4.33 4.19 -1.02
C GLY A 256 -3.38 5.36 -0.84
N PRO A 257 -2.68 5.80 -1.90
CA PRO A 257 -1.69 6.86 -1.78
C PRO A 257 -2.35 8.11 -1.22
N SER A 258 -1.87 8.53 -0.06
CA SER A 258 -2.34 9.74 0.61
C SER A 258 -1.26 10.12 1.61
N GLY A 259 -0.38 11.01 1.16
CA GLY A 259 0.77 11.43 1.96
C GLY A 259 0.41 12.37 3.10
N TRP A 260 -0.79 12.32 3.70
CA TRP A 260 -1.21 13.25 4.75
C TRP A 260 -1.88 12.54 5.93
N SER A 261 -1.48 12.91 7.15
CA SER A 261 -1.90 12.28 8.41
C SER A 261 -3.29 12.66 8.93
N ASN A 262 -3.96 13.66 8.32
CA ASN A 262 -5.18 14.28 8.85
C ASN A 262 -6.42 14.12 7.95
N ASN A 263 -6.43 13.08 7.12
CA ASN A 263 -7.64 12.68 6.40
C ASN A 263 -8.70 12.16 7.40
N PRO A 264 -10.00 12.18 7.06
CA PRO A 264 -11.06 11.96 8.03
C PRO A 264 -11.07 10.52 8.58
N TRP A 265 -10.66 9.53 7.79
CA TRP A 265 -10.54 8.14 8.24
C TRP A 265 -9.41 7.95 9.26
N ALA A 266 -8.21 8.48 8.97
CA ALA A 266 -7.06 8.43 9.88
C ALA A 266 -7.36 9.10 11.23
N GLU A 267 -8.09 10.23 11.23
CA GLU A 267 -8.51 10.90 12.46
C GLU A 267 -9.43 10.01 13.31
N VAL A 268 -10.43 9.36 12.70
CA VAL A 268 -11.34 8.45 13.40
C VAL A 268 -10.60 7.24 13.94
N ALA A 269 -9.73 6.63 13.13
CA ALA A 269 -8.86 5.54 13.56
C ALA A 269 -7.98 5.94 14.77
N SER A 270 -7.40 7.14 14.73
CA SER A 270 -6.58 7.67 15.83
C SER A 270 -7.37 7.87 17.12
N ARG A 271 -8.65 8.27 17.03
CA ARG A 271 -9.53 8.43 18.20
C ARG A 271 -9.94 7.08 18.79
N ILE A 272 -10.20 6.10 17.93
CA ILE A 272 -10.49 4.72 18.36
C ILE A 272 -9.28 4.11 19.07
N ALA A 273 -8.08 4.31 18.52
CA ALA A 273 -6.84 3.88 19.16
C ALA A 273 -6.67 4.47 20.57
N ARG A 274 -6.95 5.77 20.74
CA ARG A 274 -6.92 6.45 22.05
C ARG A 274 -7.97 5.97 23.06
N GLU A 275 -8.94 5.17 22.64
CA GLU A 275 -9.89 4.49 23.54
C GLU A 275 -9.43 3.07 23.92
N GLY A 276 -8.19 2.71 23.58
CA GLY A 276 -7.56 1.44 23.91
C GLY A 276 -7.84 0.31 22.90
N VAL A 277 -8.43 0.61 21.75
CA VAL A 277 -8.61 -0.39 20.68
C VAL A 277 -7.35 -0.45 19.84
N VAL A 278 -6.78 -1.62 19.59
CA VAL A 278 -5.63 -1.72 18.70
C VAL A 278 -6.10 -1.57 17.27
N VAL A 279 -5.46 -0.68 16.50
CA VAL A 279 -5.82 -0.45 15.09
C VAL A 279 -4.60 -0.73 14.20
N THR A 280 -4.73 -1.67 13.28
CA THR A 280 -3.71 -1.99 12.27
C THR A 280 -4.24 -1.63 10.88
N ILE A 281 -3.44 -0.89 10.11
CA ILE A 281 -3.77 -0.52 8.72
C ILE A 281 -2.55 -0.75 7.83
N SER A 282 -2.75 -1.28 6.62
CA SER A 282 -1.66 -1.54 5.68
C SER A 282 -0.92 -0.26 5.24
N ALA A 283 0.40 -0.36 5.01
CA ALA A 283 1.21 0.79 4.60
C ALA A 283 0.95 1.25 3.17
N GLY A 284 0.42 0.36 2.32
CA GLY A 284 0.12 0.60 0.91
C GLY A 284 1.08 -0.14 -0.04
N ASN A 285 0.62 -0.41 -1.27
CA ASN A 285 1.36 -1.18 -2.27
C ASN A 285 2.00 -0.31 -3.39
N SER A 286 2.36 0.93 -3.08
CA SER A 286 2.91 1.88 -4.05
C SER A 286 4.42 2.13 -3.88
N GLY A 287 5.16 1.14 -3.37
CA GLY A 287 6.60 1.24 -3.08
C GLY A 287 7.50 1.51 -4.28
N SER A 288 7.08 1.12 -5.49
CA SER A 288 7.77 1.44 -6.75
C SER A 288 7.90 2.95 -6.98
N ALA A 289 6.98 3.71 -6.38
CA ALA A 289 7.01 5.16 -6.33
C ALA A 289 8.18 5.71 -5.51
N GLY A 290 8.90 4.92 -4.72
CA GLY A 290 9.93 5.46 -3.82
C GLY A 290 9.35 6.39 -2.72
N PRO A 291 10.17 7.24 -2.10
CA PRO A 291 9.80 7.95 -0.87
C PRO A 291 8.65 8.96 -1.04
N PHE A 292 8.07 9.35 0.08
CA PHE A 292 6.96 10.30 0.16
C PHE A 292 5.67 9.83 -0.51
N PHE A 293 5.29 8.58 -0.24
CA PHE A 293 4.13 7.93 -0.85
C PHE A 293 3.40 6.96 0.09
N GLY A 294 3.28 7.36 1.36
CA GLY A 294 2.52 6.63 2.37
C GLY A 294 1.00 6.61 2.13
N SER A 295 0.30 5.78 2.90
CA SER A 295 -1.14 5.54 2.80
C SER A 295 -1.97 6.36 3.80
N SER A 296 -3.21 6.69 3.42
CA SER A 296 -4.11 7.58 4.18
C SER A 296 -4.41 7.07 5.58
N GLY A 297 -5.06 5.92 5.70
CA GLY A 297 -5.57 5.40 6.97
C GLY A 297 -4.45 5.11 7.96
N SER A 298 -3.37 4.48 7.48
CA SER A 298 -2.22 4.09 8.29
C SER A 298 -1.38 5.27 8.77
N ALA A 299 -1.61 6.48 8.25
CA ALA A 299 -1.01 7.72 8.75
C ALA A 299 -1.58 8.20 10.10
N GLY A 300 -2.62 7.55 10.64
CA GLY A 300 -3.21 7.89 11.94
C GLY A 300 -2.21 7.83 13.11
N THR A 301 -2.42 8.70 14.10
CA THR A 301 -1.72 8.65 15.39
C THR A 301 -2.18 7.44 16.19
N ASP A 302 -1.26 6.75 16.86
CA ASP A 302 -1.52 5.51 17.61
C ASP A 302 -2.08 4.33 16.77
N VAL A 303 -2.18 4.47 15.45
CA VAL A 303 -2.47 3.41 14.47
C VAL A 303 -1.16 2.71 14.08
N VAL A 304 -1.17 1.39 13.97
CA VAL A 304 -0.02 0.61 13.52
C VAL A 304 -0.06 0.45 11.99
N ALA A 305 0.84 1.13 11.30
CA ALA A 305 1.07 1.02 9.87
C ALA A 305 2.03 -0.12 9.57
N VAL A 306 1.60 -1.09 8.76
CA VAL A 306 2.35 -2.34 8.55
C VAL A 306 2.91 -2.43 7.14
N ALA A 307 4.24 -2.51 7.05
CA ALA A 307 4.99 -2.75 5.82
C ALA A 307 5.03 -4.25 5.46
N SER A 308 5.26 -4.55 4.18
CA SER A 308 5.40 -5.92 3.69
C SER A 308 6.86 -6.32 3.62
N ILE A 309 7.17 -7.47 4.20
CA ILE A 309 8.42 -8.20 4.05
C ILE A 309 8.10 -9.52 3.35
N ALA A 310 8.90 -9.90 2.35
CA ALA A 310 8.71 -11.15 1.63
C ALA A 310 8.90 -12.36 2.56
N ALA A 311 8.02 -13.35 2.44
CA ALA A 311 8.19 -14.62 3.13
C ALA A 311 9.51 -15.30 2.71
N GLU A 312 10.10 -16.09 3.62
CA GLU A 312 11.33 -16.84 3.35
C GLU A 312 11.14 -17.97 2.34
N LYS A 313 9.90 -18.40 2.14
CA LYS A 313 9.54 -19.45 1.18
C LYS A 313 8.49 -18.95 0.21
N LEU A 314 8.67 -19.34 -1.05
CA LEU A 314 7.68 -19.22 -2.11
C LEU A 314 6.85 -20.51 -2.20
N PRO A 315 5.56 -20.40 -2.51
CA PRO A 315 4.78 -21.54 -2.97
C PRO A 315 5.24 -21.96 -4.36
N SER A 316 5.37 -23.26 -4.56
CA SER A 316 5.78 -23.85 -5.83
C SER A 316 5.04 -25.15 -6.06
N THR A 317 5.02 -25.64 -7.30
CA THR A 317 4.43 -26.93 -7.61
C THR A 317 5.39 -28.05 -7.18
N PRO A 318 4.92 -29.11 -6.49
CA PRO A 318 5.77 -30.20 -6.04
C PRO A 318 6.17 -31.12 -7.19
N PHE A 319 7.29 -31.82 -7.02
CA PHE A 319 7.65 -33.03 -7.75
C PHE A 319 8.55 -33.89 -6.86
N GLU A 320 8.57 -35.20 -7.10
CA GLU A 320 9.52 -36.09 -6.41
C GLU A 320 10.80 -36.23 -7.24
N ALA A 321 11.95 -36.13 -6.58
CA ALA A 321 13.24 -36.45 -7.16
C ALA A 321 13.82 -37.67 -6.46
N THR A 322 14.11 -38.70 -7.24
CA THR A 322 14.79 -39.91 -6.77
C THR A 322 16.26 -39.87 -7.18
N PHE A 323 17.14 -39.90 -6.19
CA PHE A 323 18.58 -39.95 -6.33
C PHE A 323 19.05 -41.40 -6.12
N ASP A 324 19.62 -42.01 -7.16
CA ASP A 324 20.28 -43.31 -7.11
C ASP A 324 21.79 -43.11 -7.30
N VAL A 325 22.51 -42.97 -6.19
CA VAL A 325 23.96 -42.79 -6.16
C VAL A 325 24.57 -44.01 -5.47
N ASP A 326 25.50 -44.68 -6.16
CA ASP A 326 26.18 -45.90 -5.67
C ASP A 326 25.24 -47.03 -5.18
N GLY A 327 24.03 -47.12 -5.73
CA GLY A 327 23.02 -48.12 -5.36
C GLY A 327 22.24 -47.80 -4.08
N SER A 328 22.42 -46.61 -3.52
CA SER A 328 21.56 -46.05 -2.47
C SER A 328 20.51 -45.16 -3.11
N GLN A 329 19.23 -45.51 -2.94
CA GLN A 329 18.11 -44.72 -3.43
C GLN A 329 17.52 -43.86 -2.31
N ASN A 330 17.39 -42.56 -2.57
CA ASN A 330 16.69 -41.62 -1.71
C ASN A 330 15.73 -40.77 -2.54
N THR A 331 14.48 -40.67 -2.11
CA THR A 331 13.45 -39.86 -2.78
C THR A 331 13.10 -38.68 -1.88
N THR A 332 13.03 -37.50 -2.47
CA THR A 332 12.65 -36.26 -1.77
C THR A 332 11.72 -35.44 -2.62
N THR A 333 10.75 -34.80 -1.96
CA THR A 333 9.90 -33.79 -2.58
C THR A 333 10.71 -32.50 -2.77
N LEU A 334 10.56 -31.91 -3.96
CA LEU A 334 11.14 -30.63 -4.36
C LEU A 334 10.06 -29.76 -5.00
N GLY A 335 10.39 -28.50 -5.29
CA GLY A 335 9.46 -27.51 -5.84
C GLY A 335 9.93 -26.89 -7.15
N TYR A 336 9.00 -26.58 -8.05
CA TYR A 336 9.25 -25.81 -9.27
C TYR A 336 8.13 -24.80 -9.58
N LEU A 337 8.47 -23.73 -10.29
CA LEU A 337 7.52 -22.72 -10.78
C LEU A 337 7.22 -22.97 -12.27
N PRO A 338 6.03 -23.48 -12.64
CA PRO A 338 5.66 -23.70 -14.03
C PRO A 338 5.47 -22.37 -14.78
N ALA A 339 5.88 -22.29 -16.04
CA ALA A 339 5.68 -21.08 -16.87
C ALA A 339 4.20 -20.80 -17.18
N THR A 340 3.46 -21.84 -17.57
CA THR A 340 2.07 -21.72 -18.06
C THR A 340 1.20 -22.85 -17.55
N ASN A 341 1.64 -24.10 -17.72
CA ASN A 341 0.94 -25.29 -17.24
C ASN A 341 1.87 -26.16 -16.41
N TYR A 342 1.28 -26.93 -15.49
CA TYR A 342 1.98 -27.99 -14.79
C TYR A 342 2.55 -29.01 -15.79
N PHE A 343 3.71 -29.57 -15.44
CA PHE A 343 4.17 -30.77 -16.11
C PHE A 343 3.17 -31.90 -15.81
N PRO A 344 2.78 -32.71 -16.81
CA PRO A 344 1.67 -33.62 -16.64
C PRO A 344 2.08 -34.81 -15.77
N ALA A 345 1.12 -35.32 -14.99
CA ALA A 345 1.27 -36.51 -14.13
C ALA A 345 1.72 -37.80 -14.85
N ALA A 346 1.76 -37.80 -16.19
CA ALA A 346 2.32 -38.87 -17.00
C ALA A 346 3.86 -38.85 -17.07
N VAL A 347 4.51 -37.78 -16.63
CA VAL A 347 5.96 -37.67 -16.50
C VAL A 347 6.35 -38.30 -15.16
N GLN A 348 6.62 -39.61 -15.20
CA GLN A 348 6.97 -40.42 -14.03
C GLN A 348 8.33 -41.06 -14.24
N ASP A 349 9.23 -40.88 -13.28
CA ASP A 349 10.59 -41.40 -13.31
C ASP A 349 11.40 -41.01 -14.56
N TRP A 350 11.16 -39.82 -15.12
CA TRP A 350 11.91 -39.35 -16.28
C TRP A 350 13.34 -38.97 -15.87
N PRO A 351 14.38 -39.42 -16.59
CA PRO A 351 15.77 -39.13 -16.26
C PRO A 351 16.09 -37.65 -16.44
N VAL A 352 16.87 -37.11 -15.51
CA VAL A 352 17.49 -35.79 -15.63
C VAL A 352 18.67 -35.87 -16.61
N VAL A 353 18.75 -34.92 -17.54
CA VAL A 353 19.88 -34.79 -18.46
C VAL A 353 20.59 -33.46 -18.23
N VAL A 354 21.91 -33.53 -18.01
CA VAL A 354 22.78 -32.37 -17.85
C VAL A 354 23.64 -32.25 -19.12
N LEU A 355 23.38 -31.22 -19.93
CA LEU A 355 24.16 -30.93 -21.14
C LEU A 355 25.35 -30.02 -20.87
N ASN A 356 25.28 -29.22 -19.81
CA ASN A 356 26.34 -28.35 -19.33
C ASN A 356 26.42 -28.46 -17.79
N PRO A 357 27.48 -29.08 -17.23
CA PRO A 357 27.62 -29.19 -15.79
C PRO A 357 28.15 -27.91 -15.12
N ASP A 358 28.67 -26.93 -15.88
CA ASP A 358 29.19 -25.69 -15.30
C ASP A 358 28.05 -24.80 -14.78
N THR A 359 27.79 -24.87 -13.48
CA THR A 359 26.75 -24.10 -12.79
C THR A 359 27.04 -22.60 -12.72
N SER A 360 28.20 -22.14 -13.22
CA SER A 360 28.56 -20.73 -13.28
C SER A 360 28.31 -20.08 -14.65
N ASP A 361 28.09 -20.87 -15.71
CA ASP A 361 28.01 -20.36 -17.09
C ASP A 361 26.69 -19.58 -17.34
N PRO A 362 26.75 -18.25 -17.58
CA PRO A 362 25.54 -17.49 -17.91
C PRO A 362 25.03 -17.73 -19.34
N ALA A 363 25.83 -18.34 -20.22
CA ALA A 363 25.48 -18.57 -21.63
C ALA A 363 24.87 -19.97 -21.89
N ASP A 364 24.65 -20.78 -20.85
CA ASP A 364 24.14 -22.14 -20.96
C ASP A 364 22.83 -22.22 -21.78
N GLY A 365 22.78 -23.07 -22.81
CA GLY A 365 21.64 -23.21 -23.71
C GLY A 365 21.28 -21.98 -24.55
N CYS A 366 22.13 -20.94 -24.61
CA CYS A 366 21.88 -19.75 -25.44
C CYS A 366 22.16 -19.97 -26.92
N GLU A 367 23.12 -20.84 -27.25
CA GLU A 367 23.43 -21.25 -28.62
C GLU A 367 22.81 -22.62 -28.93
N PRO A 368 22.53 -22.93 -30.21
CA PRO A 368 22.12 -24.27 -30.62
C PRO A 368 23.15 -25.33 -30.21
N TYR A 369 22.66 -26.45 -29.67
CA TYR A 369 23.53 -27.59 -29.34
C TYR A 369 24.08 -28.26 -30.60
N PRO A 370 25.30 -28.85 -30.55
CA PRO A 370 25.89 -29.59 -31.66
C PRO A 370 24.95 -30.65 -32.25
N GLU A 371 24.99 -30.88 -33.57
CA GLU A 371 24.11 -31.84 -34.26
C GLU A 371 24.25 -33.29 -33.76
N ASP A 372 25.40 -33.63 -33.18
CA ASP A 372 25.69 -34.94 -32.59
C ASP A 372 25.24 -35.08 -31.12
N THR A 373 24.65 -34.03 -30.54
CA THR A 373 24.05 -34.08 -29.19
C THR A 373 22.91 -35.10 -29.16
N PRO A 374 22.88 -36.05 -28.21
CA PRO A 374 21.81 -37.04 -28.09
C PRO A 374 20.42 -36.42 -28.00
N ARG A 375 19.42 -37.11 -28.57
CA ARG A 375 18.01 -36.75 -28.46
C ARG A 375 17.51 -36.96 -27.03
N ILE A 376 16.61 -36.08 -26.57
CA ILE A 376 16.10 -36.03 -25.18
C ILE A 376 14.57 -36.08 -25.12
N GLU A 377 13.97 -36.99 -25.91
CA GLU A 377 12.51 -37.08 -26.11
C GLU A 377 11.74 -37.58 -24.87
N GLU A 378 12.39 -38.38 -24.02
CA GLU A 378 11.85 -38.95 -22.78
C GLU A 378 12.76 -38.62 -21.58
N ALA A 379 13.27 -37.38 -21.54
CA ALA A 379 14.15 -36.90 -20.49
C ALA A 379 13.87 -35.44 -20.15
N ILE A 380 14.34 -35.00 -18.99
CA ILE A 380 14.18 -33.63 -18.50
C ILE A 380 15.56 -32.95 -18.51
N PRO A 381 15.86 -32.09 -19.50
CA PRO A 381 17.10 -31.33 -19.49
C PRO A 381 17.07 -30.27 -18.39
N LEU A 382 18.22 -30.07 -17.74
CA LEU A 382 18.51 -28.91 -16.90
C LEU A 382 19.26 -27.86 -17.70
N VAL A 383 18.86 -26.60 -17.56
CA VAL A 383 19.55 -25.45 -18.17
C VAL A 383 19.56 -24.26 -17.23
N ARG A 384 20.67 -23.54 -17.14
CA ARG A 384 20.80 -22.40 -16.22
C ARG A 384 20.06 -21.16 -16.72
N ARG A 385 19.46 -20.38 -15.81
CA ARG A 385 19.04 -19.00 -16.11
C ARG A 385 20.26 -18.10 -16.36
N GLY A 386 20.22 -17.28 -17.41
CA GLY A 386 21.40 -16.49 -17.78
C GLY A 386 21.15 -15.38 -18.79
N SER A 387 22.11 -15.16 -19.69
CA SER A 387 22.22 -13.98 -20.56
C SER A 387 21.21 -13.90 -21.70
N CYS A 388 20.59 -15.02 -22.08
CA CYS A 388 19.55 -15.10 -23.11
C CYS A 388 18.16 -15.39 -22.52
N THR A 389 17.12 -15.17 -23.33
CA THR A 389 15.73 -15.35 -22.92
C THR A 389 15.38 -16.82 -22.65
N PHE A 390 14.37 -17.05 -21.79
CA PHE A 390 13.85 -18.39 -21.54
C PHE A 390 13.35 -19.08 -22.83
N ALA A 391 12.66 -18.32 -23.69
CA ALA A 391 12.17 -18.81 -24.99
C ALA A 391 13.32 -19.27 -25.91
N GLN A 392 14.49 -18.62 -25.87
CA GLN A 392 15.66 -19.04 -26.65
C GLN A 392 16.22 -20.38 -26.15
N LYS A 393 16.40 -20.53 -24.83
CA LYS A 393 16.84 -21.79 -24.21
C LYS A 393 15.88 -22.93 -24.52
N GLN A 394 14.58 -22.65 -24.40
CA GLN A 394 13.51 -23.59 -24.73
C GLN A 394 13.59 -24.03 -26.21
N ALA A 395 13.74 -23.11 -27.15
CA ALA A 395 13.84 -23.43 -28.57
C ALA A 395 15.05 -24.34 -28.89
N ASN A 396 16.20 -24.08 -28.26
CA ASN A 396 17.41 -24.87 -28.48
C ASN A 396 17.27 -26.31 -27.93
N LEU A 397 16.57 -26.51 -26.81
CA LEU A 397 16.30 -27.84 -26.24
C LEU A 397 15.17 -28.59 -26.95
N GLU A 398 14.15 -27.88 -27.45
CA GLU A 398 13.11 -28.45 -28.32
C GLU A 398 13.71 -29.04 -29.60
N ALA A 399 14.78 -28.44 -30.15
CA ALA A 399 15.49 -28.97 -31.30
C ALA A 399 16.11 -30.36 -31.03
N LEU A 400 16.40 -30.70 -29.77
CA LEU A 400 16.84 -32.02 -29.33
C LEU A 400 15.69 -32.96 -28.94
N GLY A 401 14.44 -32.48 -29.00
CA GLY A 401 13.23 -33.26 -28.72
C GLY A 401 12.64 -33.08 -27.32
N ALA A 402 13.17 -32.17 -26.50
CA ALA A 402 12.67 -31.95 -25.14
C ALA A 402 11.22 -31.46 -25.14
N LYS A 403 10.38 -32.04 -24.27
CA LYS A 403 9.00 -31.59 -24.04
C LYS A 403 8.78 -30.90 -22.69
N TYR A 404 9.61 -31.21 -21.70
CA TYR A 404 9.53 -30.69 -20.34
C TYR A 404 10.94 -30.29 -19.91
N ILE A 405 11.15 -29.01 -19.64
CA ILE A 405 12.49 -28.44 -19.43
C ILE A 405 12.53 -27.76 -18.08
N LEU A 406 13.47 -28.12 -17.22
CA LEU A 406 13.70 -27.39 -15.98
C LEU A 406 14.84 -26.39 -16.17
N ILE A 407 14.51 -25.13 -15.93
CA ILE A 407 15.47 -24.03 -15.84
C ILE A 407 15.82 -23.88 -14.37
N TYR A 408 17.10 -23.89 -14.01
CA TYR A 408 17.49 -23.59 -12.63
C TYR A 408 17.94 -22.13 -12.51
N ASN A 409 17.53 -21.49 -11.41
CA ASN A 409 17.77 -20.08 -11.19
C ASN A 409 19.27 -19.78 -11.05
N ASN A 410 19.63 -18.51 -11.21
CA ASN A 410 20.97 -17.99 -10.92
C ASN A 410 20.95 -17.20 -9.59
N GLU A 411 21.96 -16.36 -9.36
CA GLU A 411 22.07 -15.47 -8.18
C GLU A 411 20.99 -14.37 -8.10
N SER A 412 20.15 -14.23 -9.14
CA SER A 412 19.06 -13.24 -9.13
C SER A 412 17.86 -13.75 -8.33
N PRO A 413 16.93 -12.87 -7.89
CA PRO A 413 15.65 -13.30 -7.35
C PRO A 413 14.96 -14.29 -8.29
N ILE A 414 14.51 -15.43 -7.75
CA ILE A 414 13.82 -16.44 -8.54
C ILE A 414 12.53 -15.85 -9.14
N THR A 415 12.22 -16.25 -10.36
CA THR A 415 11.05 -15.78 -11.11
C THR A 415 10.41 -16.95 -11.83
N THR A 416 9.10 -16.85 -12.08
CA THR A 416 8.43 -17.72 -13.04
C THR A 416 8.99 -17.46 -14.44
N PRO A 417 9.38 -18.50 -15.19
CA PRO A 417 9.94 -18.32 -16.53
C PRO A 417 8.82 -17.99 -17.52
N SER A 418 9.01 -16.96 -18.35
CA SER A 418 8.02 -16.54 -19.37
C SER A 418 8.41 -17.03 -20.77
N THR A 419 7.43 -17.53 -21.52
CA THR A 419 7.63 -17.94 -22.92
C THR A 419 6.34 -17.81 -23.73
N ASP A 420 6.46 -17.54 -25.03
CA ASP A 420 5.38 -17.56 -26.01
C ASP A 420 5.28 -18.90 -26.77
N ARG A 421 6.18 -19.84 -26.47
CA ARG A 421 6.25 -21.14 -27.14
C ARG A 421 5.30 -22.15 -26.46
N THR A 422 4.60 -22.93 -27.28
CA THR A 422 3.58 -23.89 -26.83
C THR A 422 3.91 -25.36 -27.14
N SER A 423 5.03 -25.62 -27.81
CA SER A 423 5.49 -26.96 -28.20
C SER A 423 6.10 -27.79 -27.08
N SER A 424 6.55 -27.13 -26.00
CA SER A 424 7.08 -27.73 -24.78
C SER A 424 6.67 -26.89 -23.58
N LEU A 425 6.83 -27.44 -22.38
CA LEU A 425 6.64 -26.71 -21.12
C LEU A 425 7.99 -26.48 -20.44
N ILE A 426 8.11 -25.33 -19.76
CA ILE A 426 9.28 -24.99 -18.97
C ILE A 426 8.87 -24.70 -17.52
N GLY A 427 9.77 -24.99 -16.59
CA GLY A 427 9.60 -24.73 -15.16
C GLY A 427 10.89 -24.19 -14.55
N MET A 428 10.79 -23.41 -13.47
CA MET A 428 11.95 -22.88 -12.74
C MET A 428 12.15 -23.62 -11.42
N ILE A 429 13.38 -24.06 -11.13
CA ILE A 429 13.80 -24.57 -9.81
C ILE A 429 14.84 -23.63 -9.20
N THR A 430 15.12 -23.76 -7.89
CA THR A 430 16.17 -22.95 -7.25
C THR A 430 17.56 -23.27 -7.81
N ALA A 431 18.50 -22.34 -7.62
CA ALA A 431 19.91 -22.56 -7.94
C ALA A 431 20.45 -23.79 -7.18
N GLY A 432 20.20 -23.88 -5.88
CA GLY A 432 20.64 -25.00 -5.04
C GLY A 432 20.01 -26.34 -5.44
N THR A 433 18.75 -26.35 -5.90
CA THR A 433 18.14 -27.55 -6.48
C THR A 433 18.83 -27.94 -7.79
N GLY A 434 19.12 -26.97 -8.66
CA GLY A 434 19.89 -27.22 -9.88
C GLY A 434 21.26 -27.83 -9.60
N GLU A 435 22.02 -27.25 -8.67
CA GLU A 435 23.32 -27.75 -8.22
C GLU A 435 23.24 -29.16 -7.63
N LEU A 436 22.22 -29.42 -6.79
CA LEU A 436 21.99 -30.74 -6.20
C LEU A 436 21.75 -31.82 -7.28
N LEU A 437 20.92 -31.51 -8.27
CA LEU A 437 20.61 -32.45 -9.36
C LEU A 437 21.82 -32.65 -10.29
N ILE A 438 22.54 -31.58 -10.62
CA ILE A 438 23.75 -31.65 -11.47
C ILE A 438 24.84 -32.47 -10.78
N GLY A 439 25.16 -32.16 -9.52
CA GLY A 439 26.20 -32.86 -8.77
C GLY A 439 25.95 -34.36 -8.66
N ALA A 440 24.70 -34.77 -8.41
CA ALA A 440 24.34 -36.20 -8.35
C ALA A 440 24.54 -36.93 -9.70
N VAL A 441 24.31 -36.25 -10.83
CA VAL A 441 24.56 -36.81 -12.17
C VAL A 441 26.07 -36.84 -12.47
N GLU A 442 26.82 -35.81 -12.08
CA GLU A 442 28.28 -35.76 -12.26
C GLU A 442 29.03 -36.81 -11.43
N ASP A 443 28.53 -37.12 -10.24
CA ASP A 443 29.05 -38.19 -9.38
C ASP A 443 28.77 -39.62 -9.94
N GLY A 444 28.17 -39.71 -11.14
CA GLY A 444 27.85 -40.98 -11.81
C GLY A 444 26.56 -41.63 -11.33
N GLY A 445 25.77 -40.91 -10.53
CA GLY A 445 24.44 -41.32 -10.10
C GLY A 445 23.38 -41.17 -11.19
N LYS A 446 22.19 -41.72 -10.94
CA LYS A 446 21.00 -41.52 -11.76
C LYS A 446 19.98 -40.72 -10.97
N VAL A 447 19.46 -39.68 -11.59
CA VAL A 447 18.38 -38.86 -11.02
C VAL A 447 17.16 -38.98 -11.91
N THR A 448 16.01 -39.32 -11.33
CA THR A 448 14.72 -39.37 -12.01
C THR A 448 13.72 -38.47 -11.31
N LEU A 449 12.84 -37.84 -12.10
CA LEU A 449 11.81 -36.93 -11.59
C LEU A 449 10.40 -37.47 -11.87
N ASP A 450 9.51 -37.31 -10.90
CA ASP A 450 8.11 -37.71 -10.97
C ASP A 450 7.18 -36.54 -10.64
N PHE A 451 6.33 -36.19 -11.61
CA PHE A 451 5.35 -35.09 -11.54
C PHE A 451 3.92 -35.60 -11.34
N SER A 452 3.74 -36.85 -10.92
CA SER A 452 2.43 -37.44 -10.61
C SER A 452 1.88 -37.05 -9.24
N VAL A 453 2.70 -36.41 -8.40
CA VAL A 453 2.25 -35.71 -7.19
C VAL A 453 1.20 -34.67 -7.54
N ASN A 454 0.25 -34.43 -6.63
CA ASN A 454 -0.82 -33.47 -6.88
C ASN A 454 -0.20 -32.06 -7.03
N PRO A 455 -0.26 -31.43 -8.22
CA PRO A 455 0.39 -30.15 -8.45
C PRO A 455 -0.30 -28.99 -7.72
N GLU A 456 -1.52 -29.20 -7.24
CA GLU A 456 -2.27 -28.24 -6.41
C GLU A 456 -1.87 -28.30 -4.93
N GLN A 457 -0.95 -29.21 -4.56
CA GLN A 457 -0.35 -29.29 -3.22
C GLN A 457 0.96 -28.53 -3.18
N PRO A 458 0.97 -27.23 -2.85
CA PRO A 458 2.17 -26.44 -3.02
C PRO A 458 3.33 -27.00 -2.15
N TYR A 459 4.57 -26.97 -2.67
CA TYR A 459 5.82 -27.23 -1.93
C TYR A 459 6.59 -25.93 -1.60
N GLY A 460 7.06 -25.79 -0.36
CA GLY A 460 7.73 -24.58 0.14
C GLY A 460 9.14 -24.44 -0.43
N LEU A 461 9.28 -23.61 -1.45
CA LEU A 461 10.55 -23.35 -2.12
C LEU A 461 11.29 -22.20 -1.43
N GLU A 462 12.54 -22.43 -1.02
CA GLU A 462 13.37 -21.37 -0.44
C GLU A 462 13.42 -20.15 -1.37
N TYR A 463 13.13 -18.98 -0.82
CA TYR A 463 13.14 -17.72 -1.53
C TYR A 463 14.43 -16.97 -1.21
N PRO A 464 15.41 -16.89 -2.12
CA PRO A 464 16.68 -16.22 -1.84
C PRO A 464 16.53 -14.73 -1.49
N SER A 465 15.41 -14.10 -1.90
CA SER A 465 15.08 -12.72 -1.56
C SER A 465 14.13 -12.60 -0.36
N GLY A 466 13.87 -13.70 0.34
CA GLY A 466 13.06 -13.76 1.54
C GLY A 466 13.64 -12.93 2.68
N GLY A 467 12.78 -12.50 3.60
CA GLY A 467 13.19 -11.68 4.74
C GLY A 467 13.61 -10.25 4.36
N ARG A 468 13.32 -9.80 3.13
CA ARG A 468 13.57 -8.43 2.65
C ARG A 468 12.29 -7.63 2.46
N PRO A 469 12.36 -6.28 2.46
CA PRO A 469 11.22 -5.45 2.08
C PRO A 469 10.66 -5.89 0.72
N SER A 470 9.34 -6.05 0.61
CA SER A 470 8.70 -6.20 -0.70
C SER A 470 8.88 -4.92 -1.51
N ASP A 471 9.13 -5.01 -2.80
CA ASP A 471 9.34 -3.86 -3.70
C ASP A 471 8.11 -2.93 -3.77
N PHE A 472 6.91 -3.49 -3.66
CA PHE A 472 5.65 -2.76 -3.62
C PHE A 472 5.38 -2.08 -2.27
N THR A 473 6.12 -2.35 -1.17
CA THR A 473 5.78 -1.75 0.13
C THR A 473 5.99 -0.23 0.10
N SER A 474 4.93 0.54 0.35
CA SER A 474 4.98 2.00 0.35
C SER A 474 5.96 2.57 1.37
N TRP A 475 6.59 3.68 1.01
CA TRP A 475 7.63 4.35 1.80
C TRP A 475 7.11 5.55 2.61
N ALA A 476 7.78 5.79 3.72
CA ALA A 476 7.67 6.91 4.63
C ALA A 476 8.02 8.27 4.03
N GLY A 477 7.95 9.27 4.92
CA GLY A 477 7.97 10.67 4.57
C GLY A 477 6.59 11.06 4.08
N LEU A 478 5.55 10.95 4.92
CA LEU A 478 4.32 11.70 4.62
C LEU A 478 4.71 13.15 4.26
N TYR A 479 3.89 13.88 3.51
CA TYR A 479 4.21 15.24 3.09
C TYR A 479 4.39 16.21 4.28
N ASP A 480 4.06 15.79 5.50
CA ASP A 480 4.34 16.45 6.80
C ASP A 480 5.54 15.83 7.58
N LEU A 481 6.34 14.97 6.93
CA LEU A 481 7.52 14.25 7.44
C LEU A 481 7.26 13.34 8.65
N GLN A 482 6.02 12.92 8.88
CA GLN A 482 5.73 11.90 9.88
C GLN A 482 6.30 10.54 9.45
N LEU A 483 6.73 9.76 10.45
CA LEU A 483 7.33 8.45 10.27
C LEU A 483 6.27 7.34 10.27
N LYS A 484 6.04 6.74 9.10
CA LYS A 484 5.24 5.53 8.83
C LYS A 484 5.84 4.83 7.60
N PRO A 485 5.88 3.49 7.46
CA PRO A 485 5.27 2.50 8.35
C PRO A 485 6.01 2.36 9.68
N ASP A 486 5.36 1.69 10.65
CA ASP A 486 5.94 1.54 11.99
C ASP A 486 6.75 0.23 12.15
N VAL A 487 6.29 -0.84 11.50
CA VAL A 487 6.89 -2.19 11.57
C VAL A 487 6.60 -2.95 10.27
N GLY A 488 7.41 -3.95 9.94
CA GLY A 488 7.17 -4.88 8.83
C GLY A 488 6.69 -6.25 9.33
N ALA A 489 5.90 -6.94 8.51
CA ALA A 489 5.48 -8.31 8.77
C ALA A 489 5.46 -9.12 7.45
N PRO A 490 5.36 -10.46 7.51
CA PRO A 490 5.25 -11.27 6.31
C PRO A 490 4.02 -10.86 5.48
N GLY A 491 4.25 -10.38 4.26
CA GLY A 491 3.21 -9.88 3.36
C GLY A 491 3.41 -10.23 1.88
N GLY A 492 4.59 -10.72 1.51
CA GLY A 492 4.81 -11.30 0.17
C GLY A 492 4.65 -12.82 0.21
N ASN A 493 3.86 -13.34 -0.72
CA ASN A 493 3.67 -14.77 -1.02
C ASN A 493 3.01 -15.54 0.13
N ILE A 494 1.92 -14.98 0.66
CA ILE A 494 1.24 -15.50 1.86
C ILE A 494 0.11 -16.44 1.45
N PHE A 495 0.20 -17.70 1.88
CA PHE A 495 -0.86 -18.69 1.76
C PHE A 495 -1.93 -18.49 2.84
N SER A 496 -3.21 -18.40 2.44
CA SER A 496 -4.34 -18.30 3.36
C SER A 496 -5.67 -18.69 2.70
N THR A 497 -6.76 -18.69 3.48
CA THR A 497 -8.11 -19.10 3.07
C THR A 497 -8.68 -18.26 1.92
N TYR A 498 -9.52 -18.86 1.08
CA TYR A 498 -10.17 -18.20 -0.06
C TYR A 498 -11.62 -18.69 -0.24
N PRO A 499 -12.54 -17.91 -0.85
CA PRO A 499 -13.93 -18.33 -1.03
C PRO A 499 -14.08 -19.68 -1.74
N GLY A 500 -15.18 -20.39 -1.45
CA GLY A 500 -15.43 -21.73 -1.96
C GLY A 500 -14.79 -22.86 -1.15
N GLY A 501 -14.06 -22.52 -0.07
CA GLY A 501 -13.41 -23.49 0.82
C GLY A 501 -11.98 -23.84 0.43
N GLY A 502 -11.41 -23.19 -0.58
CA GLY A 502 -10.02 -23.36 -1.01
C GLY A 502 -9.09 -22.34 -0.39
N TYR A 503 -7.84 -22.31 -0.85
CA TYR A 503 -6.80 -21.40 -0.40
C TYR A 503 -6.20 -20.65 -1.58
N ALA A 504 -5.53 -19.53 -1.29
CA ALA A 504 -4.80 -18.75 -2.28
C ALA A 504 -3.51 -18.18 -1.71
N VAL A 505 -2.58 -17.88 -2.60
CA VAL A 505 -1.33 -17.15 -2.30
C VAL A 505 -1.48 -15.73 -2.80
N LEU A 506 -1.43 -14.77 -1.88
CA LEU A 506 -1.53 -13.34 -2.18
C LEU A 506 -0.32 -12.59 -1.64
N SER A 507 0.09 -11.54 -2.37
CA SER A 507 1.14 -10.61 -1.97
C SER A 507 0.60 -9.19 -1.83
N GLY A 508 0.90 -8.55 -0.70
CA GLY A 508 0.52 -7.18 -0.40
C GLY A 508 0.80 -6.79 1.05
N THR A 509 0.91 -5.49 1.33
CA THR A 509 0.84 -4.98 2.72
C THR A 509 -0.48 -5.36 3.40
N SER A 510 -1.50 -5.68 2.59
CA SER A 510 -2.76 -6.30 2.98
C SER A 510 -2.63 -7.65 3.68
N MET A 511 -1.57 -8.43 3.45
CA MET A 511 -1.32 -9.70 4.12
C MET A 511 -0.46 -9.51 5.38
N ALA A 512 0.44 -8.53 5.36
CA ALA A 512 1.25 -8.17 6.53
C ALA A 512 0.41 -7.54 7.66
N CYS A 513 -0.55 -6.69 7.32
CA CYS A 513 -1.44 -6.01 8.27
C CYS A 513 -2.17 -6.98 9.24
N PRO A 514 -2.93 -8.00 8.78
CA PRO A 514 -3.61 -8.95 9.64
C PRO A 514 -2.65 -9.83 10.43
N TYR A 515 -1.42 -10.04 9.93
CA TYR A 515 -0.40 -10.77 10.68
C TYR A 515 -0.09 -10.06 12.01
N VAL A 516 0.11 -8.74 11.96
CA VAL A 516 0.34 -7.92 13.17
C VAL A 516 -0.91 -7.88 14.07
N ALA A 517 -2.11 -7.84 13.48
CA ALA A 517 -3.35 -7.96 14.24
C ALA A 517 -3.43 -9.29 15.01
N GLY A 518 -3.01 -10.39 14.38
CA GLY A 518 -2.89 -11.69 15.03
C GLY A 518 -1.88 -11.69 16.18
N VAL A 519 -0.70 -11.06 16.01
CA VAL A 519 0.30 -10.93 17.08
C VAL A 519 -0.26 -10.11 18.25
N ALA A 520 -1.00 -9.04 17.97
CA ALA A 520 -1.70 -8.27 19.00
C ALA A 520 -2.75 -9.14 19.74
N ALA A 521 -3.45 -10.03 19.03
CA ALA A 521 -4.41 -10.96 19.64
C ALA A 521 -3.71 -11.99 20.54
N LEU A 522 -2.53 -12.49 20.16
CA LEU A 522 -1.72 -13.34 21.04
C LEU A 522 -1.36 -12.60 22.35
N TYR A 523 -0.92 -11.35 22.26
CA TYR A 523 -0.64 -10.54 23.45
C TYR A 523 -1.89 -10.37 24.34
N ILE A 524 -3.02 -9.95 23.75
CA ILE A 524 -4.27 -9.71 24.48
C ILE A 524 -4.78 -10.99 25.14
N GLY A 525 -4.67 -12.14 24.48
CA GLY A 525 -5.08 -13.43 25.04
C GLY A 525 -4.30 -13.85 26.28
N VAL A 526 -3.03 -13.42 26.40
CA VAL A 526 -2.16 -13.73 27.55
C VAL A 526 -2.25 -12.66 28.65
N HIS A 527 -2.20 -11.38 28.27
CA HIS A 527 -2.02 -10.27 29.20
C HIS A 527 -3.26 -9.41 29.42
N GLY A 528 -4.36 -9.69 28.69
CA GLY A 528 -5.56 -8.88 28.69
C GLY A 528 -5.45 -7.65 27.77
N GLY A 529 -6.62 -7.11 27.42
CA GLY A 529 -6.75 -5.93 26.54
C GLY A 529 -7.13 -4.65 27.30
N ARG A 530 -7.78 -3.71 26.62
CA ARG A 530 -8.20 -2.42 27.21
C ARG A 530 -9.07 -2.53 28.47
N LYS A 531 -9.78 -3.65 28.67
CA LYS A 531 -10.58 -3.86 29.89
C LYS A 531 -9.72 -3.95 31.15
N GLU A 532 -8.52 -4.52 31.03
CA GLU A 532 -7.58 -4.67 32.13
C GLU A 532 -6.65 -3.45 32.25
N HIS A 533 -6.25 -2.88 31.11
CA HIS A 533 -5.18 -1.86 31.05
C HIS A 533 -5.68 -0.41 30.86
N GLY A 534 -6.96 -0.20 30.57
CA GLY A 534 -7.54 1.11 30.30
C GLY A 534 -7.22 1.66 28.90
N LYS A 535 -7.40 2.98 28.72
CA LYS A 535 -7.34 3.65 27.41
C LYS A 535 -5.94 3.73 26.80
N ASP A 536 -4.90 3.77 27.64
CA ASP A 536 -3.50 3.83 27.18
C ASP A 536 -3.00 2.49 26.60
N PHE A 537 -3.82 1.44 26.68
CA PHE A 537 -3.48 0.09 26.25
C PHE A 537 -2.99 0.00 24.80
N ALA A 538 -3.73 0.60 23.85
CA ALA A 538 -3.40 0.49 22.43
C ALA A 538 -2.05 1.14 22.12
N LYS A 539 -1.77 2.31 22.70
CA LYS A 539 -0.47 2.98 22.57
C LYS A 539 0.65 2.15 23.19
N MET A 540 0.43 1.57 24.37
CA MET A 540 1.40 0.69 25.02
C MET A 540 1.73 -0.52 24.13
N LEU A 541 0.72 -1.21 23.62
CA LEU A 541 0.92 -2.39 22.77
C LEU A 541 1.51 -2.00 21.40
N GLN A 542 1.13 -0.86 20.84
CA GLN A 542 1.79 -0.31 19.64
C GLN A 542 3.29 -0.13 19.91
N ASN A 543 3.70 0.57 20.96
CA ASN A 543 5.13 0.78 21.25
C ASN A 543 5.87 -0.55 21.44
N ARG A 544 5.20 -1.56 21.98
CA ARG A 544 5.75 -2.90 22.13
C ARG A 544 5.88 -3.67 20.81
N ILE A 545 4.90 -3.54 19.91
CA ILE A 545 4.96 -4.06 18.54
C ILE A 545 6.10 -3.39 17.77
N ILE A 546 6.14 -2.06 17.75
CA ILE A 546 7.16 -1.28 17.04
C ILE A 546 8.54 -1.63 17.58
N SER A 547 8.73 -1.64 18.89
CA SER A 547 10.06 -1.88 19.47
C SER A 547 10.59 -3.30 19.31
N SER A 548 9.74 -4.27 18.97
CA SER A 548 10.12 -5.66 18.71
C SER A 548 10.91 -5.85 17.41
N GLY A 549 10.73 -4.95 16.43
CA GLY A 549 11.17 -5.12 15.05
C GLY A 549 12.66 -5.43 14.88
N VAL A 550 12.93 -6.48 14.12
CA VAL A 550 14.26 -6.95 13.76
C VAL A 550 14.65 -6.36 12.42
N ALA A 551 15.87 -5.80 12.34
CA ALA A 551 16.37 -5.20 11.11
C ALA A 551 16.41 -6.25 9.98
N VAL A 552 16.01 -5.83 8.78
CA VAL A 552 16.09 -6.66 7.57
C VAL A 552 17.08 -6.04 6.57
N PRO A 553 17.71 -6.83 5.71
CA PRO A 553 18.63 -6.31 4.68
C PRO A 553 17.92 -5.37 3.69
N TRP A 554 18.71 -4.59 2.96
CA TRP A 554 18.25 -3.81 1.81
C TRP A 554 17.48 -4.69 0.80
N TYR A 555 16.51 -4.08 0.10
CA TYR A 555 15.57 -4.82 -0.76
C TYR A 555 16.25 -5.52 -1.96
N ASP A 556 17.30 -4.92 -2.51
CA ASP A 556 18.02 -5.44 -3.68
C ASP A 556 19.05 -6.50 -3.26
N THR A 557 18.92 -7.71 -3.79
CA THR A 557 19.85 -8.82 -3.52
C THR A 557 21.23 -8.63 -4.13
N ALA A 558 21.42 -7.66 -5.04
CA ALA A 558 22.75 -7.27 -5.50
C ALA A 558 23.60 -6.62 -4.40
N VAL A 559 22.98 -6.15 -3.32
CA VAL A 559 23.66 -5.63 -2.13
C VAL A 559 23.86 -6.78 -1.14
N PRO A 560 25.11 -7.03 -0.66
CA PRO A 560 25.36 -8.06 0.34
C PRO A 560 24.48 -7.89 1.58
N GLU A 561 23.98 -8.99 2.15
CA GLU A 561 22.96 -8.94 3.21
C GLU A 561 23.40 -8.18 4.45
N ASP A 562 24.69 -8.23 4.78
CA ASP A 562 25.32 -7.61 5.93
C ASP A 562 25.83 -6.19 5.65
N ALA A 563 25.78 -5.74 4.39
CA ALA A 563 26.32 -4.44 4.00
C ALA A 563 25.42 -3.29 4.48
N LEU A 564 24.11 -3.35 4.23
CA LEU A 564 23.18 -2.26 4.55
C LEU A 564 21.79 -2.78 4.94
N ILE A 565 21.28 -2.24 6.05
CA ILE A 565 19.94 -2.53 6.59
C ILE A 565 18.90 -1.67 5.87
N ALA A 566 17.72 -2.23 5.58
CA ALA A 566 16.62 -1.48 4.99
C ALA A 566 16.26 -0.23 5.84
N PRO A 567 15.95 0.90 5.20
CA PRO A 567 15.59 2.10 5.91
C PRO A 567 14.34 1.89 6.74
N VAL A 568 14.29 2.55 7.90
CA VAL A 568 13.03 2.65 8.68
C VAL A 568 11.96 3.36 7.87
N ALA A 569 12.37 4.22 6.94
CA ALA A 569 11.49 4.83 5.98
C ALA A 569 10.79 3.82 5.04
N GLN A 570 11.22 2.57 4.92
CA GLN A 570 10.54 1.57 4.09
C GLN A 570 9.79 0.52 4.92
N VAL A 571 10.39 0.06 6.02
CA VAL A 571 9.88 -1.09 6.79
C VAL A 571 9.71 -0.83 8.29
N GLY A 572 9.74 0.43 8.71
CA GLY A 572 9.69 0.78 10.14
C GLY A 572 10.86 0.13 10.88
N THR A 573 10.61 -0.46 12.05
CA THR A 573 11.69 -1.14 12.80
C THR A 573 12.16 -2.47 12.18
N GLY A 574 11.52 -2.94 11.10
CA GLY A 574 11.80 -4.19 10.39
C GLY A 574 10.82 -5.31 10.77
N LEU A 575 11.21 -6.57 10.60
CA LEU A 575 10.34 -7.73 10.79
C LEU A 575 9.89 -7.86 12.25
N ILE A 576 8.58 -7.92 12.48
CA ILE A 576 7.99 -8.12 13.80
C ILE A 576 8.50 -9.41 14.46
N ASP A 577 8.81 -9.33 15.76
CA ASP A 577 9.14 -10.48 16.59
C ASP A 577 8.03 -10.67 17.64
N ALA A 578 7.09 -11.55 17.32
CA ALA A 578 5.92 -11.85 18.15
C ALA A 578 6.34 -12.38 19.53
N PHE A 579 7.43 -13.15 19.60
CA PHE A 579 7.92 -13.66 20.87
C PHE A 579 8.35 -12.52 21.79
N LYS A 580 9.09 -11.53 21.28
CA LYS A 580 9.41 -10.32 22.06
C LYS A 580 8.16 -9.57 22.48
N VAL A 581 7.20 -9.39 21.56
CA VAL A 581 5.94 -8.70 21.86
C VAL A 581 5.22 -9.38 23.02
N VAL A 582 5.14 -10.70 23.07
CA VAL A 582 4.36 -11.38 24.12
C VAL A 582 5.16 -11.60 25.41
N THR A 583 6.47 -11.83 25.35
CA THR A 583 7.21 -12.40 26.51
C THR A 583 8.16 -11.45 27.23
N TYR A 584 8.62 -10.36 26.61
CA TYR A 584 9.64 -9.51 27.24
C TYR A 584 9.13 -8.80 28.50
N SER A 585 9.95 -8.75 29.55
CA SER A 585 9.64 -8.02 30.79
C SER A 585 10.08 -6.55 30.72
N SER A 586 10.98 -6.17 29.82
CA SER A 586 11.26 -4.76 29.55
C SER A 586 10.23 -4.15 28.60
N SER A 587 9.92 -2.86 28.80
CA SER A 587 9.12 -2.08 27.86
C SER A 587 9.68 -0.67 27.66
N VAL A 588 9.43 -0.11 26.47
CA VAL A 588 9.80 1.25 26.11
C VAL A 588 8.55 2.03 25.72
N ASP A 589 8.41 3.24 26.26
CA ASP A 589 7.40 4.22 25.85
C ASP A 589 8.10 5.40 25.17
N PHE A 590 7.67 5.71 23.96
CA PHE A 590 8.25 6.73 23.09
C PHE A 590 7.17 7.31 22.15
N ALA A 591 7.48 8.47 21.57
CA ALA A 591 6.90 8.87 20.30
C ALA A 591 7.91 8.53 19.20
N PRO A 592 7.49 8.04 18.02
CA PRO A 592 8.41 7.80 16.90
C PRO A 592 9.29 9.03 16.65
N ILE A 593 10.61 8.84 16.52
CA ILE A 593 11.56 9.96 16.46
C ILE A 593 11.57 10.53 15.03
N ALA A 594 10.62 11.43 14.75
CA ALA A 594 10.63 12.25 13.55
C ALA A 594 11.54 13.47 13.76
N LEU A 595 12.74 13.43 13.17
CA LEU A 595 13.76 14.48 13.26
C LEU A 595 13.44 15.70 12.39
N ASN A 596 12.47 15.56 11.48
CA ASN A 596 12.03 16.59 10.54
C ASN A 596 13.13 16.98 9.53
N ASP A 597 12.92 18.08 8.80
CA ASP A 597 13.89 18.71 7.91
C ASP A 597 14.92 19.53 8.71
N THR A 598 15.94 20.06 8.04
CA THR A 598 17.02 20.78 8.75
C THR A 598 16.62 22.17 9.21
N HIS A 599 15.53 22.75 8.70
CA HIS A 599 15.03 24.05 9.13
C HIS A 599 14.22 23.96 10.43
N PHE A 600 13.38 22.93 10.56
CA PHE A 600 12.51 22.66 11.69
C PHE A 600 12.95 21.42 12.48
N PHE A 601 14.27 21.22 12.55
CA PHE A 601 14.91 20.05 13.13
C PHE A 601 14.48 19.80 14.58
N SER A 602 14.07 18.57 14.87
CA SER A 602 13.65 18.11 16.20
C SER A 602 14.79 17.40 16.91
N ARG A 603 15.40 18.08 17.89
CA ARG A 603 16.67 17.68 18.52
C ARG A 603 16.53 16.70 19.69
N TYR A 604 15.58 16.93 20.60
CA TYR A 604 15.50 16.26 21.90
C TYR A 604 14.32 15.30 21.92
N HIS A 605 14.56 14.04 22.25
CA HIS A 605 13.52 13.00 22.25
C HIS A 605 13.57 12.20 23.55
N ASP A 606 12.42 12.07 24.21
CA ASP A 606 12.30 11.32 25.46
C ASP A 606 11.94 9.86 25.18
N VAL A 607 12.65 8.94 25.83
CA VAL A 607 12.38 7.50 25.84
C VAL A 607 12.26 7.06 27.29
N THR A 608 11.14 6.45 27.64
CA THR A 608 10.91 5.89 28.98
C THR A 608 11.10 4.39 28.96
N VAL A 609 12.05 3.88 29.73
CA VAL A 609 12.26 2.44 29.93
C VAL A 609 11.59 2.00 31.21
N ARG A 610 10.85 0.90 31.19
CA ARG A 610 10.24 0.27 32.36
C ARG A 610 10.73 -1.17 32.50
N ASN A 611 10.98 -1.57 33.74
CA ASN A 611 11.32 -2.93 34.12
C ASN A 611 10.10 -3.60 34.79
N ASP A 612 9.46 -4.54 34.10
CA ASP A 612 8.36 -5.34 34.64
C ASP A 612 8.81 -6.72 35.15
N ASP A 613 10.12 -6.96 35.21
CA ASP A 613 10.72 -8.16 35.79
C ASP A 613 10.64 -8.12 37.33
N ASP A 614 10.79 -9.28 37.97
CA ASP A 614 10.86 -9.40 39.43
C ASP A 614 12.29 -9.17 39.98
N GLU A 615 13.27 -9.00 39.09
CA GLU A 615 14.66 -8.65 39.42
C GLU A 615 15.05 -7.23 38.95
N SER A 616 16.21 -6.76 39.42
CA SER A 616 16.78 -5.50 38.91
C SER A 616 17.45 -5.71 37.55
N VAL A 617 17.13 -4.88 36.57
CA VAL A 617 17.63 -4.99 35.19
C VAL A 617 18.45 -3.76 34.81
N SER A 618 19.61 -3.97 34.20
CA SER A 618 20.46 -2.88 33.68
C SER A 618 20.24 -2.68 32.19
N TYR A 619 20.23 -1.42 31.76
CA TYR A 619 19.92 -1.01 30.39
C TYR A 619 21.07 -0.20 29.77
N LYS A 620 21.34 -0.49 28.51
CA LYS A 620 22.34 0.18 27.68
C LYS A 620 21.74 0.59 26.34
N PHE A 621 22.09 1.79 25.89
CA PHE A 621 21.63 2.36 24.63
C PHE A 621 22.74 2.27 23.58
N SER A 622 22.37 1.93 22.34
CA SER A 622 23.25 2.03 21.16
C SER A 622 22.45 2.46 19.93
N MET A 623 23.13 2.80 18.83
CA MET A 623 22.50 3.12 17.56
C MET A 623 22.76 2.00 16.55
N GLN A 624 21.76 1.70 15.73
CA GLN A 624 21.85 0.86 14.54
C GLN A 624 21.36 1.70 13.34
N PRO A 625 22.27 2.27 12.53
CA PRO A 625 21.88 3.04 11.36
C PRO A 625 21.24 2.13 10.30
N GLY A 626 20.25 2.66 9.59
CA GLY A 626 19.70 2.07 8.38
C GLY A 626 20.28 2.75 7.14
N ALA A 627 20.08 2.14 5.96
CA ALA A 627 20.44 2.76 4.70
C ALA A 627 19.75 4.13 4.56
N GLY A 628 20.52 5.15 4.21
CA GLY A 628 20.02 6.41 3.69
C GLY A 628 19.82 6.36 2.18
N VAL A 629 19.07 7.32 1.63
CA VAL A 629 18.90 7.46 0.18
C VAL A 629 18.85 8.93 -0.23
N GLU A 630 19.38 9.25 -1.41
CA GLU A 630 19.09 10.50 -2.09
C GLU A 630 17.73 10.40 -2.78
N ALA A 631 16.68 10.99 -2.19
CA ALA A 631 15.31 10.80 -2.65
C ALA A 631 14.95 11.53 -3.95
N ALA A 632 15.75 12.52 -4.38
CA ALA A 632 15.46 13.33 -5.56
C ALA A 632 16.67 13.50 -6.49
N GLY A 633 16.40 13.84 -7.74
CA GLY A 633 17.45 14.03 -8.73
C GLY A 633 16.97 14.73 -10.00
N TRP A 634 17.93 15.06 -10.86
CA TRP A 634 17.69 15.60 -12.20
C TRP A 634 17.71 14.48 -13.24
N PHE A 635 16.70 14.45 -14.10
CA PHE A 635 16.50 13.41 -15.11
C PHE A 635 16.35 14.01 -16.51
N PRO A 636 17.08 13.51 -17.51
CA PRO A 636 16.95 14.00 -18.88
C PRO A 636 15.61 13.58 -19.49
N LEU A 637 15.00 14.46 -20.29
CA LEU A 637 13.78 14.18 -21.03
C LEU A 637 14.12 13.80 -22.49
N ALA A 638 13.37 12.86 -23.06
CA ALA A 638 13.55 12.42 -24.46
C ALA A 638 13.39 13.56 -25.47
N THR A 639 12.61 14.59 -25.12
CA THR A 639 12.37 15.79 -25.94
C THR A 639 13.47 16.85 -25.83
N GLY A 640 14.56 16.56 -25.09
CA GLY A 640 15.62 17.51 -24.76
C GLY A 640 15.36 18.27 -23.45
N GLY A 641 16.45 18.68 -22.78
CA GLY A 641 16.40 19.24 -21.43
C GLY A 641 16.29 18.16 -20.34
N GLY A 642 15.70 18.51 -19.21
CA GLY A 642 15.46 17.59 -18.11
C GLY A 642 14.48 18.14 -17.08
N GLU A 643 14.29 17.39 -16.00
CA GLU A 643 13.41 17.76 -14.91
C GLU A 643 13.95 17.29 -13.56
N TYR A 644 13.55 18.00 -12.51
CA TYR A 644 13.81 17.61 -11.15
C TYR A 644 12.60 16.86 -10.59
N ARG A 645 12.80 15.66 -10.04
CA ARG A 645 11.73 14.85 -9.44
C ARG A 645 12.24 13.89 -8.37
N ILE A 646 11.29 13.29 -7.64
CA ILE A 646 11.53 12.16 -6.76
C ILE A 646 11.93 10.93 -7.58
N ARG A 647 12.92 10.20 -7.06
CA ARG A 647 13.41 8.94 -7.62
C ARG A 647 12.40 7.81 -7.39
N SER A 648 12.21 6.95 -8.37
CA SER A 648 11.50 5.66 -8.16
C SER A 648 12.38 4.70 -7.36
N LEU A 649 11.80 3.61 -6.84
CA LEU A 649 12.57 2.61 -6.09
C LEU A 649 13.80 2.10 -6.86
N ALA A 650 13.63 1.80 -8.15
CA ALA A 650 14.69 1.30 -9.04
C ALA A 650 15.83 2.32 -9.27
N GLU A 651 15.62 3.60 -8.94
CA GLU A 651 16.60 4.67 -9.10
C GLU A 651 17.28 5.04 -7.77
N LEU A 652 16.79 4.53 -6.65
CA LEU A 652 17.41 4.73 -5.35
C LEU A 652 18.67 3.90 -5.24
N GLN A 653 19.67 4.45 -4.55
CA GLN A 653 20.90 3.74 -4.21
C GLN A 653 21.11 3.89 -2.71
N PRO A 654 21.34 2.77 -1.98
CA PRO A 654 21.53 2.84 -0.55
C PRO A 654 22.86 3.55 -0.24
N THR A 655 22.82 4.48 0.71
CA THR A 655 23.95 5.36 1.08
C THR A 655 24.08 5.42 2.60
N GLU A 656 25.29 5.52 3.12
CA GLU A 656 25.51 5.73 4.55
C GLU A 656 25.29 7.19 4.94
N PHE A 657 24.15 7.48 5.57
CA PHE A 657 23.85 8.79 6.16
C PHE A 657 23.65 8.65 7.67
N GLU A 658 24.74 8.74 8.41
CA GLU A 658 24.72 8.63 9.88
C GLU A 658 24.64 10.01 10.54
N PRO A 659 23.62 10.27 11.38
CA PRO A 659 23.57 11.50 12.17
C PRO A 659 24.48 11.42 13.40
N GLU A 660 24.97 12.57 13.85
CA GLU A 660 25.63 12.69 15.15
C GLU A 660 24.59 12.58 16.28
N ILE A 661 24.85 11.70 17.26
CA ILE A 661 23.91 11.36 18.33
C ILE A 661 24.59 11.35 19.70
N SER A 662 23.87 11.83 20.72
CA SER A 662 24.21 11.71 22.13
C SER A 662 23.22 10.81 22.84
N LEU A 663 23.71 9.67 23.35
CA LEU A 663 22.92 8.65 24.06
C LEU A 663 23.03 8.80 25.58
N PRO A 664 22.02 8.35 26.35
CA PRO A 664 22.09 8.34 27.80
C PRO A 664 23.15 7.36 28.32
N ARG A 665 23.66 7.61 29.53
CA ARG A 665 24.51 6.65 30.25
C ARG A 665 23.70 5.45 30.72
N ASP A 666 24.36 4.30 30.79
CA ASP A 666 23.81 3.06 31.35
C ASP A 666 23.19 3.27 32.73
N PHE A 667 22.12 2.54 33.03
CA PHE A 667 21.41 2.61 34.31
C PHE A 667 20.76 1.29 34.68
N THR A 668 20.41 1.12 35.95
CA THR A 668 19.70 -0.05 36.48
C THR A 668 18.36 0.37 37.05
N LEU A 669 17.32 -0.41 36.77
CA LEU A 669 15.97 -0.23 37.30
C LEU A 669 15.61 -1.39 38.22
N LYS A 670 15.01 -1.09 39.37
CA LYS A 670 14.40 -2.10 40.24
C LYS A 670 13.09 -2.64 39.63
N PRO A 671 12.55 -3.75 40.16
CA PRO A 671 11.23 -4.25 39.76
C PRO A 671 10.16 -3.15 39.82
N GLY A 672 9.40 -2.99 38.73
CA GLY A 672 8.34 -1.99 38.56
C GLY A 672 8.83 -0.54 38.41
N GLU A 673 10.14 -0.30 38.41
CA GLU A 673 10.70 1.04 38.23
C GLU A 673 10.69 1.43 36.74
N LYS A 674 10.49 2.73 36.48
CA LYS A 674 10.63 3.32 35.15
C LYS A 674 11.54 4.53 35.20
N LYS A 675 12.25 4.79 34.10
CA LYS A 675 13.12 5.96 33.95
C LYS A 675 13.00 6.54 32.55
N THR A 676 12.75 7.84 32.48
CA THR A 676 12.80 8.63 31.25
C THR A 676 14.21 9.15 31.03
N VAL A 677 14.73 8.94 29.83
CA VAL A 677 16.03 9.38 29.36
C VAL A 677 15.88 10.13 28.04
N SER A 678 16.82 11.00 27.72
CA SER A 678 16.78 11.81 26.49
C SER A 678 17.80 11.29 25.48
N VAL A 679 17.35 11.05 24.25
CA VAL A 679 18.14 10.75 23.06
C VAL A 679 18.22 12.02 22.21
N ASN A 680 19.44 12.47 21.91
CA ASN A 680 19.65 13.78 21.30
C ASN A 680 20.42 13.68 19.99
N PHE A 681 19.91 14.33 18.96
CA PHE A 681 20.53 14.37 17.63
C PHE A 681 21.10 15.75 17.34
N ASP A 682 22.22 15.82 16.63
CA ASP A 682 22.70 17.07 16.05
C ASP A 682 22.13 17.25 14.64
N ASN A 683 21.88 18.52 14.28
CA ASN A 683 21.33 18.86 12.97
C ASN A 683 22.36 18.53 11.86
N PRO A 684 22.00 17.72 10.85
CA PRO A 684 22.94 17.22 9.84
C PRO A 684 23.37 18.27 8.80
N ASP A 685 22.89 19.51 8.85
CA ASP A 685 23.23 20.60 7.91
C ASP A 685 24.75 20.80 7.69
N LYS A 686 25.59 20.38 8.63
CA LYS A 686 27.05 20.53 8.59
C LYS A 686 27.78 19.33 8.02
N LEU A 687 27.09 18.22 7.76
CA LEU A 687 27.68 16.94 7.31
C LEU A 687 28.00 16.94 5.80
N GLY A 688 27.64 18.01 5.07
CA GLY A 688 27.99 18.16 3.66
C GLY A 688 27.17 17.30 2.70
N TRP A 689 26.04 16.74 3.16
CA TRP A 689 25.14 15.98 2.31
C TRP A 689 24.51 16.86 1.23
N ASN A 690 24.18 16.25 0.09
CA ASN A 690 23.61 16.96 -1.04
C ASN A 690 22.15 17.33 -0.78
N ALA A 691 21.91 18.50 -0.17
CA ALA A 691 20.56 18.97 0.16
C ALA A 691 19.60 18.96 -1.04
N THR A 692 20.07 19.27 -2.25
CA THR A 692 19.24 19.26 -3.47
C THR A 692 18.75 17.85 -3.85
N ALA A 693 19.43 16.79 -3.40
CA ALA A 693 19.01 15.41 -3.63
C ALA A 693 18.12 14.86 -2.51
N LEU A 694 17.80 15.68 -1.50
CA LEU A 694 16.92 15.34 -0.39
C LEU A 694 17.36 14.04 0.33
N PRO A 695 18.50 14.07 1.03
CA PRO A 695 19.07 12.90 1.67
C PRO A 695 18.17 12.47 2.84
N LEU A 696 17.51 11.34 2.67
CA LEU A 696 16.74 10.67 3.71
C LEU A 696 17.66 9.78 4.52
N TYR A 697 17.59 9.89 5.84
CA TYR A 697 18.39 9.11 6.77
C TYR A 697 17.51 8.55 7.88
N SER A 698 17.84 7.36 8.36
CA SER A 698 17.01 6.67 9.34
C SER A 698 17.79 5.58 10.08
N GLY A 699 17.19 5.03 11.12
CA GLY A 699 17.78 3.93 11.88
C GLY A 699 17.04 3.70 13.19
N LYS A 700 17.69 2.95 14.08
CA LYS A 700 17.11 2.53 15.36
C LYS A 700 18.02 2.88 16.52
N ILE A 701 17.42 3.30 17.63
CA ILE A 701 18.06 3.34 18.93
C ILE A 701 17.76 2.03 19.63
N LEU A 702 18.78 1.21 19.86
CA LEU A 702 18.65 -0.07 20.54
C LEU A 702 18.71 0.14 22.05
N VAL A 703 17.81 -0.52 22.77
CA VAL A 703 17.76 -0.59 24.22
C VAL A 703 17.99 -2.04 24.63
N ALA A 704 19.22 -2.35 25.02
CA ALA A 704 19.62 -3.69 25.45
C ALA A 704 19.56 -3.82 26.96
N SER A 705 19.00 -4.92 27.45
CA SER A 705 18.88 -5.24 28.86
C SER A 705 19.93 -6.27 29.30
N SER A 706 20.27 -6.31 30.59
CA SER A 706 21.17 -7.32 31.17
C SER A 706 20.60 -8.75 31.16
N LYS A 707 19.33 -8.93 30.75
CA LYS A 707 18.67 -10.24 30.59
C LYS A 707 18.75 -10.76 29.15
N GLY A 708 19.43 -10.03 28.25
CA GLY A 708 19.53 -10.38 26.83
C GLY A 708 18.34 -9.92 26.00
N GLU A 709 17.43 -9.13 26.56
CA GLU A 709 16.35 -8.49 25.81
C GLU A 709 16.88 -7.31 25.01
N GLN A 710 16.42 -7.15 23.78
CA GLN A 710 16.74 -6.00 22.93
C GLN A 710 15.49 -5.43 22.26
N LEU A 711 15.18 -4.18 22.62
CA LEU A 711 14.09 -3.39 22.05
C LEU A 711 14.67 -2.25 21.20
N SER A 712 13.85 -1.61 20.38
CA SER A 712 14.29 -0.51 19.52
C SER A 712 13.31 0.67 19.47
N VAL A 713 13.84 1.87 19.24
CA VAL A 713 13.06 3.08 18.97
C VAL A 713 13.48 3.60 17.59
N PRO A 714 12.55 3.72 16.62
CA PRO A 714 12.88 4.18 15.28
C PRO A 714 13.13 5.68 15.23
N TYR A 715 14.07 6.11 14.38
CA TYR A 715 14.26 7.51 13.98
C TYR A 715 14.31 7.68 12.47
N TYR A 716 13.86 8.84 12.00
CA TYR A 716 13.85 9.24 10.60
C TYR A 716 14.03 10.76 10.48
N GLY A 717 14.81 11.20 9.48
CA GLY A 717 14.96 12.61 9.18
C GLY A 717 15.30 12.87 7.71
N LEU A 718 15.28 14.14 7.35
CA LEU A 718 15.65 14.64 6.04
C LEU A 718 16.76 15.67 6.17
N GLY A 719 17.92 15.40 5.58
CA GLY A 719 19.10 16.27 5.64
C GLY A 719 19.06 17.41 4.62
N ALA A 720 17.90 18.07 4.50
CA ALA A 720 17.71 19.23 3.64
C ALA A 720 16.70 20.21 4.25
N ASN A 721 16.76 21.47 3.80
CA ASN A 721 15.76 22.49 4.13
C ASN A 721 14.67 22.48 3.05
N LEU A 722 13.50 21.90 3.35
CA LEU A 722 12.43 21.74 2.35
C LEU A 722 11.92 23.07 1.83
N LYS A 723 11.89 24.10 2.67
CA LYS A 723 11.50 25.46 2.27
C LYS A 723 12.42 26.03 1.19
N THR A 724 13.70 25.64 1.20
CA THR A 724 14.67 26.06 0.19
C THR A 724 14.66 25.12 -1.02
N GLU A 725 14.55 23.81 -0.83
CA GLU A 725 14.75 22.83 -1.91
C GLU A 725 13.51 22.52 -2.74
N MET A 726 12.29 22.64 -2.19
CA MET A 726 11.04 22.33 -2.91
C MET A 726 10.60 23.48 -3.85
N LYS A 727 11.43 23.80 -4.85
CA LYS A 727 11.20 24.92 -5.77
C LYS A 727 10.24 24.59 -6.91
N ALA A 728 10.38 23.40 -7.50
CA ALA A 728 9.55 22.96 -8.63
C ALA A 728 8.33 22.20 -8.13
N LEU A 729 7.14 22.78 -8.31
CA LEU A 729 5.88 22.11 -7.96
C LEU A 729 5.40 21.19 -9.08
N TYR A 730 5.58 21.62 -10.32
CA TYR A 730 5.11 20.91 -11.50
C TYR A 730 6.29 20.41 -12.34
N ARG A 731 6.06 19.34 -13.11
CA ARG A 731 6.98 18.95 -14.18
C ARG A 731 7.07 20.04 -15.25
N THR A 732 8.21 20.10 -15.94
CA THR A 732 8.42 21.03 -17.06
C THR A 732 7.28 20.92 -18.08
N GLY A 733 6.66 22.05 -18.44
CA GLY A 733 5.53 22.10 -19.38
C GLY A 733 4.14 21.93 -18.76
N TYR A 734 4.05 21.77 -17.42
CA TYR A 734 2.79 21.70 -16.68
C TYR A 734 2.65 22.84 -15.66
N PRO A 735 1.41 23.16 -15.25
CA PRO A 735 0.15 22.71 -15.84
C PRO A 735 -0.03 23.29 -17.25
N LYS A 736 -0.89 22.63 -18.04
CA LYS A 736 -1.29 23.08 -19.38
C LYS A 736 -2.80 23.09 -19.48
N SER A 737 -3.34 24.01 -20.27
CA SER A 737 -4.77 24.04 -20.59
C SER A 737 -5.00 23.86 -22.07
N THR A 738 -5.89 22.94 -22.42
CA THR A 738 -6.32 22.65 -23.78
C THR A 738 -7.84 22.68 -23.90
N SER A 739 -8.33 22.65 -25.13
CA SER A 739 -9.76 22.57 -25.45
C SER A 739 -9.96 21.86 -26.78
N THR A 740 -11.20 21.43 -27.10
CA THR A 740 -11.59 20.69 -28.31
C THR A 740 -11.04 19.26 -28.39
N THR A 741 -11.52 18.51 -29.37
CA THR A 741 -11.02 17.16 -29.74
C THR A 741 -9.57 17.15 -30.22
N LYS A 742 -8.99 18.31 -30.53
CA LYS A 742 -7.60 18.46 -31.01
C LYS A 742 -6.62 18.93 -29.93
N ASP A 743 -7.07 19.04 -28.69
CA ASP A 743 -6.28 19.59 -27.57
C ASP A 743 -5.61 20.93 -27.91
N THR A 744 -6.39 21.82 -28.51
CA THR A 744 -5.96 23.17 -28.89
C THR A 744 -5.52 23.95 -27.63
N PRO A 745 -4.28 24.45 -27.54
CA PRO A 745 -3.78 25.16 -26.37
C PRO A 745 -4.54 26.47 -26.09
N ILE A 746 -4.64 26.83 -24.81
CA ILE A 746 -5.36 28.03 -24.35
C ILE A 746 -4.84 29.34 -24.96
N GLU A 747 -3.56 29.41 -25.32
CA GLU A 747 -2.96 30.56 -25.99
C GLU A 747 -3.53 30.77 -27.41
N SER A 748 -4.00 29.70 -28.04
CA SER A 748 -4.63 29.73 -29.36
C SER A 748 -6.15 29.87 -29.27
N LYS A 749 -6.76 29.39 -28.18
CA LYS A 749 -8.19 29.42 -27.93
C LYS A 749 -8.50 29.59 -26.45
N SER A 750 -8.81 30.82 -26.06
CA SER A 750 -9.30 31.16 -24.71
C SER A 750 -10.80 31.49 -24.68
N SER A 751 -11.55 31.11 -25.71
CA SER A 751 -13.01 31.26 -25.76
C SER A 751 -13.72 29.91 -25.74
N TYR A 752 -14.79 29.81 -24.95
CA TYR A 752 -15.50 28.55 -24.70
C TYR A 752 -17.00 28.72 -24.88
N SER A 753 -17.58 27.90 -25.76
CA SER A 753 -19.05 27.81 -25.92
C SER A 753 -19.70 26.79 -24.99
N PHE A 754 -18.89 25.88 -24.42
CA PHE A 754 -19.35 24.71 -23.66
C PHE A 754 -20.22 23.76 -24.49
N ASP A 755 -19.91 23.61 -25.78
CA ASP A 755 -20.46 22.55 -26.62
C ASP A 755 -19.81 21.21 -26.24
N LEU A 756 -20.57 20.40 -25.50
CA LEU A 756 -20.15 19.10 -24.99
C LEU A 756 -20.28 17.96 -26.02
N SER A 757 -20.70 18.24 -27.25
CA SER A 757 -20.82 17.19 -28.27
C SER A 757 -19.48 16.50 -28.52
N VAL A 758 -19.55 15.22 -28.87
CA VAL A 758 -18.37 14.37 -29.13
C VAL A 758 -17.44 14.99 -30.17
N ASP A 759 -17.98 15.71 -31.16
CA ASP A 759 -17.20 16.34 -32.23
C ASP A 759 -16.57 17.68 -31.82
N ALA A 760 -17.20 18.41 -30.88
CA ALA A 760 -16.76 19.75 -30.48
C ALA A 760 -15.81 19.71 -29.28
N GLN A 761 -16.27 19.18 -28.14
CA GLN A 761 -15.57 19.18 -26.85
C GLN A 761 -15.04 20.59 -26.47
N ASP A 762 -15.86 21.63 -26.65
CA ASP A 762 -15.45 23.03 -26.52
C ASP A 762 -15.51 23.58 -25.09
N PHE A 763 -14.59 23.10 -24.25
CA PHE A 763 -14.43 23.49 -22.85
C PHE A 763 -12.95 23.44 -22.44
N PRO A 764 -12.53 24.15 -21.38
CA PRO A 764 -11.16 24.05 -20.87
C PRO A 764 -10.93 22.73 -20.13
N LYS A 765 -9.85 22.06 -20.52
CA LYS A 765 -9.25 20.91 -19.85
C LYS A 765 -7.92 21.38 -19.25
N ILE A 766 -7.72 21.25 -17.94
CA ILE A 766 -6.44 21.52 -17.28
C ILE A 766 -5.80 20.19 -16.91
N VAL A 767 -4.56 20.00 -17.37
CA VAL A 767 -3.71 18.87 -16.99
C VAL A 767 -2.59 19.38 -16.10
N SER A 768 -2.34 18.71 -14.98
CA SER A 768 -1.22 19.01 -14.07
C SER A 768 -0.44 17.75 -13.69
N LYS A 769 0.88 17.92 -13.54
CA LYS A 769 1.80 16.88 -13.07
C LYS A 769 2.63 17.42 -11.92
N ASN A 770 2.28 17.01 -10.71
CA ASN A 770 2.86 17.50 -9.48
C ASN A 770 4.06 16.64 -9.08
N VAL A 771 5.20 17.29 -8.89
CA VAL A 771 6.41 16.68 -8.33
C VAL A 771 6.21 16.33 -6.85
N TRP A 772 5.36 17.10 -6.17
CA TRP A 772 5.05 17.00 -4.74
C TRP A 772 3.56 16.85 -4.51
N GLY A 773 3.18 16.19 -3.41
CA GLY A 773 1.82 16.31 -2.92
C GLY A 773 1.54 17.72 -2.43
N THR A 774 0.27 18.10 -2.47
CA THR A 774 -0.18 19.43 -2.10
C THR A 774 -1.41 19.35 -1.23
N ARG A 775 -1.48 20.23 -0.23
CA ARG A 775 -2.62 20.31 0.67
C ARG A 775 -3.84 20.89 -0.02
N GLN A 776 -3.67 21.74 -1.04
CA GLN A 776 -4.78 22.42 -1.68
C GLN A 776 -4.51 22.75 -3.15
N VAL A 777 -5.43 22.38 -4.03
CA VAL A 777 -5.55 22.91 -5.40
C VAL A 777 -6.82 23.74 -5.49
N ARG A 778 -6.77 24.86 -6.20
CA ARG A 778 -7.91 25.74 -6.45
C ARG A 778 -8.01 26.06 -7.92
N TRP A 779 -9.24 26.04 -8.42
CA TRP A 779 -9.59 26.60 -9.71
C TRP A 779 -10.72 27.61 -9.49
N ASP A 780 -10.36 28.89 -9.59
CA ASP A 780 -11.18 30.03 -9.17
C ASP A 780 -11.42 30.97 -10.37
N ILE A 781 -12.63 31.53 -10.46
CA ILE A 781 -13.03 32.47 -11.52
C ILE A 781 -13.22 33.87 -10.93
N PHE A 782 -12.70 34.87 -11.64
CA PHE A 782 -12.75 36.29 -11.27
C PHE A 782 -13.27 37.16 -12.41
N GLU A 783 -13.75 38.36 -12.05
CA GLU A 783 -14.16 39.41 -12.98
C GLU A 783 -13.03 39.79 -13.96
N ALA A 784 -13.42 40.27 -15.15
CA ALA A 784 -12.47 40.77 -16.14
C ALA A 784 -11.56 41.86 -15.56
N GLY A 785 -10.24 41.67 -15.72
CA GLY A 785 -9.25 42.66 -15.30
C GLY A 785 -8.86 42.58 -13.82
N TRP A 786 -9.36 41.57 -13.10
CA TRP A 786 -8.85 41.20 -11.79
C TRP A 786 -7.33 40.98 -11.80
N ARG A 787 -6.68 41.24 -10.66
CA ARG A 787 -5.23 41.13 -10.51
C ARG A 787 -4.86 40.39 -9.25
N GLU A 788 -3.80 39.58 -9.33
CA GLU A 788 -3.32 38.71 -8.23
C GLU A 788 -3.13 39.44 -6.89
N ARG A 789 -2.71 40.71 -6.90
CA ARG A 789 -2.56 41.51 -5.66
C ARG A 789 -3.86 41.72 -4.87
N ASN A 790 -5.02 41.49 -5.48
CA ASN A 790 -6.33 41.62 -4.84
C ASN A 790 -6.79 40.29 -4.23
N TRP A 791 -6.05 39.20 -4.43
CA TRP A 791 -6.40 37.88 -3.92
C TRP A 791 -6.40 37.85 -2.39
N LYS A 792 -7.43 37.23 -1.81
CA LYS A 792 -7.57 37.01 -0.38
C LYS A 792 -8.05 35.59 -0.13
N TYR A 793 -7.52 34.98 0.93
CA TYR A 793 -7.87 33.63 1.35
C TYR A 793 -8.70 33.63 2.65
N PRO A 794 -9.68 32.73 2.80
CA PRO A 794 -10.32 32.01 1.69
C PRO A 794 -11.12 33.01 0.83
N PRO A 795 -11.23 32.81 -0.50
CA PRO A 795 -12.03 33.71 -1.33
C PRO A 795 -13.53 33.56 -1.00
N VAL A 796 -14.26 34.67 -1.10
CA VAL A 796 -15.68 34.78 -0.77
C VAL A 796 -16.41 35.35 -1.98
N GLU A 797 -17.47 34.66 -2.43
CA GLU A 797 -18.20 35.06 -3.63
C GLU A 797 -18.73 36.50 -3.51
N GLY A 798 -18.55 37.30 -4.56
CA GLY A 798 -18.91 38.71 -4.58
C GLY A 798 -17.88 39.66 -3.95
N GLU A 799 -16.83 39.14 -3.31
CA GLU A 799 -15.76 39.97 -2.74
C GLU A 799 -14.49 39.97 -3.60
N ASN A 800 -13.83 41.12 -3.69
CA ASN A 800 -12.55 41.30 -4.41
C ASN A 800 -12.57 40.79 -5.86
N GLY A 801 -13.74 40.83 -6.52
CA GLY A 801 -13.96 40.37 -7.89
C GLY A 801 -14.00 38.84 -8.05
N TYR A 802 -14.11 38.07 -6.95
CA TYR A 802 -14.28 36.62 -7.01
C TYR A 802 -15.72 36.25 -7.36
N ILE A 803 -15.88 35.48 -8.43
CA ILE A 803 -17.18 35.02 -8.94
C ILE A 803 -17.57 33.69 -8.28
N GLY A 804 -16.61 32.77 -8.17
CA GLY A 804 -16.84 31.46 -7.58
C GLY A 804 -15.73 30.47 -7.94
N SER A 805 -15.73 29.33 -7.25
CA SER A 805 -14.86 28.20 -7.58
C SER A 805 -15.43 27.45 -8.77
N VAL A 806 -14.60 26.80 -9.56
CA VAL A 806 -15.03 25.84 -10.58
C VAL A 806 -15.69 24.62 -9.92
N ALA A 807 -16.68 24.04 -10.61
CA ALA A 807 -17.12 22.67 -10.42
C ALA A 807 -16.63 21.83 -11.61
N SER A 808 -15.75 20.86 -11.34
CA SER A 808 -15.12 20.01 -12.35
C SER A 808 -15.91 18.72 -12.50
N TRP A 809 -15.99 18.18 -13.70
CA TRP A 809 -16.67 16.92 -13.98
C TRP A 809 -15.92 15.72 -13.38
N VAL A 810 -16.63 14.78 -12.76
CA VAL A 810 -16.03 13.64 -12.03
C VAL A 810 -15.30 12.65 -12.93
N GLY A 811 -15.72 12.49 -14.19
CA GLY A 811 -15.06 11.59 -15.15
C GLY A 811 -13.78 12.16 -15.78
N SER A 812 -13.34 13.37 -15.38
CA SER A 812 -12.15 14.01 -15.95
C SER A 812 -10.90 13.14 -15.77
N GLY A 813 -10.28 12.77 -16.90
CA GLY A 813 -9.10 11.88 -16.94
C GLY A 813 -9.40 10.38 -16.84
N GLN A 814 -10.69 10.01 -16.70
CA GLN A 814 -11.13 8.60 -16.73
C GLN A 814 -11.61 8.18 -18.12
N VAL A 815 -11.95 9.16 -18.98
CA VAL A 815 -12.37 8.95 -20.36
C VAL A 815 -11.60 9.90 -21.30
N ASP A 816 -11.50 9.52 -22.57
CA ASP A 816 -10.81 10.32 -23.60
C ASP A 816 -11.63 11.56 -24.02
N PHE A 817 -12.96 11.46 -23.98
CA PHE A 817 -13.90 12.52 -24.34
C PHE A 817 -15.20 12.35 -23.55
N PHE A 818 -15.94 13.44 -23.39
CA PHE A 818 -17.27 13.45 -22.82
C PHE A 818 -18.30 13.06 -23.90
N ASP A 819 -19.12 12.06 -23.64
CA ASP A 819 -20.24 11.66 -24.50
C ASP A 819 -21.58 12.00 -23.82
N PRO A 820 -22.30 13.04 -24.29
CA PRO A 820 -23.56 13.47 -23.68
C PRO A 820 -24.69 12.42 -23.75
N ASN A 821 -24.51 11.31 -24.47
CA ASN A 821 -25.49 10.22 -24.50
C ASN A 821 -25.36 9.25 -23.33
N VAL A 822 -24.22 9.25 -22.63
CA VAL A 822 -23.91 8.30 -21.54
C VAL A 822 -23.38 8.98 -20.29
N ASP A 823 -22.74 10.15 -20.43
CA ASP A 823 -22.15 10.90 -19.34
C ASP A 823 -23.08 12.02 -18.85
N ASP A 824 -23.13 12.23 -17.54
CA ASP A 824 -23.86 13.33 -16.91
C ASP A 824 -22.92 14.52 -16.63
N ALA A 825 -23.17 15.65 -17.29
CA ALA A 825 -22.38 16.88 -17.14
C ALA A 825 -22.53 17.52 -15.75
N ASP A 826 -23.59 17.20 -15.01
CA ASP A 826 -23.86 17.74 -13.68
C ASP A 826 -23.20 16.92 -12.56
N GLU A 827 -22.66 15.74 -12.83
CA GLU A 827 -21.83 14.98 -11.90
C GLU A 827 -20.48 15.66 -11.72
N THR A 828 -20.42 16.56 -10.73
CA THR A 828 -19.28 17.43 -10.51
C THR A 828 -18.78 17.38 -9.06
N PHE A 829 -17.51 17.68 -8.88
CA PHE A 829 -16.89 18.00 -7.60
C PHE A 829 -16.41 19.45 -7.59
N THR A 830 -16.32 20.06 -6.41
CA THR A 830 -16.02 21.49 -6.27
C THR A 830 -14.62 21.73 -5.71
N TYR A 831 -14.03 22.87 -6.09
CA TYR A 831 -12.80 23.35 -5.48
C TYR A 831 -13.09 24.09 -4.16
N PRO A 832 -12.16 24.06 -3.19
CA PRO A 832 -10.81 23.50 -3.28
C PRO A 832 -10.76 21.97 -3.22
N LEU A 833 -9.88 21.39 -4.03
CA LEU A 833 -9.40 20.01 -3.82
C LEU A 833 -8.37 20.01 -2.70
N THR A 834 -8.39 18.99 -1.86
CA THR A 834 -7.46 18.83 -0.73
C THR A 834 -6.68 17.53 -0.85
N ASP A 835 -5.47 17.51 -0.30
CA ASP A 835 -4.63 16.31 -0.18
C ASP A 835 -4.28 15.62 -1.51
N LEU A 836 -4.12 16.41 -2.57
CA LEU A 836 -3.78 15.89 -3.89
C LEU A 836 -2.35 15.32 -3.87
N ILE A 837 -2.22 14.07 -4.29
CA ILE A 837 -0.95 13.34 -4.31
C ILE A 837 0.01 13.87 -5.38
N ARG A 838 1.29 13.49 -5.27
CA ARG A 838 2.23 13.63 -6.39
C ARG A 838 1.93 12.58 -7.46
N ASN A 839 2.18 12.91 -8.73
CA ASN A 839 1.93 12.01 -9.87
C ASN A 839 3.01 12.12 -10.97
N ALA A 840 4.13 12.80 -10.67
CA ALA A 840 5.17 13.13 -11.64
C ALA A 840 6.14 11.99 -12.02
N GLN A 841 5.95 10.77 -11.52
CA GLN A 841 7.01 9.74 -11.56
C GLN A 841 7.15 9.02 -12.89
N THR A 842 6.08 8.98 -13.68
CA THR A 842 6.08 8.41 -15.03
C THR A 842 5.36 9.35 -16.01
N THR A 843 5.47 9.07 -17.30
CA THR A 843 4.77 9.84 -18.34
C THR A 843 3.28 9.52 -18.42
N SER A 844 2.81 8.40 -17.84
CA SER A 844 1.43 7.92 -17.98
C SER A 844 0.44 8.54 -17.01
N VAL A 845 0.87 8.98 -15.83
CA VAL A 845 -0.05 9.49 -14.79
C VAL A 845 -0.14 11.03 -14.83
N GLN A 846 -1.36 11.57 -14.74
CA GLN A 846 -1.63 13.02 -14.74
C GLN A 846 -2.91 13.37 -13.98
N HIS A 847 -3.02 14.64 -13.56
CA HIS A 847 -4.22 15.19 -12.97
C HIS A 847 -5.00 16.00 -13.98
N ASP A 848 -6.20 15.54 -14.34
CA ASP A 848 -7.02 16.09 -15.40
C ASP A 848 -8.32 16.65 -14.83
N PHE A 849 -8.59 17.90 -15.18
CA PHE A 849 -9.73 18.64 -14.67
C PHE A 849 -10.47 19.29 -15.84
N TRP A 850 -11.74 18.94 -16.04
CA TRP A 850 -12.56 19.50 -17.10
C TRP A 850 -13.65 20.38 -16.51
N TRP A 851 -13.77 21.60 -17.03
CA TRP A 851 -14.77 22.56 -16.55
C TRP A 851 -15.78 22.88 -17.64
N PHE A 852 -17.04 22.50 -17.41
CA PHE A 852 -18.14 22.74 -18.36
C PHE A 852 -18.85 24.08 -18.15
N GLY A 853 -18.31 24.98 -17.31
CA GLY A 853 -18.93 26.27 -17.01
C GLY A 853 -19.74 26.30 -15.71
N LYS A 854 -19.90 25.16 -15.03
CA LYS A 854 -20.55 25.07 -13.72
C LYS A 854 -19.64 25.61 -12.60
N LEU A 855 -20.19 26.40 -11.69
CA LEU A 855 -19.51 26.95 -10.51
C LEU A 855 -19.85 26.13 -9.26
N GLY A 856 -19.03 26.25 -8.21
CA GLY A 856 -19.19 25.49 -6.97
C GLY A 856 -20.42 25.86 -6.15
N ASN A 857 -21.12 26.93 -6.51
CA ASN A 857 -22.43 27.28 -5.99
C ASN A 857 -23.61 26.72 -6.82
N GLY A 858 -23.32 25.84 -7.79
CA GLY A 858 -24.29 25.17 -8.64
C GLY A 858 -24.76 25.97 -9.86
N SER A 859 -24.44 27.27 -9.93
CA SER A 859 -24.78 28.10 -11.09
C SER A 859 -23.87 27.82 -12.28
N GLN A 860 -24.35 28.10 -13.50
CA GLN A 860 -23.48 28.16 -14.68
C GLN A 860 -23.01 29.60 -14.91
N ILE A 861 -21.73 29.76 -15.24
CA ILE A 861 -21.14 31.05 -15.55
C ILE A 861 -21.85 31.74 -16.72
N GLU A 862 -22.10 33.04 -16.58
CA GLU A 862 -22.75 33.83 -17.63
C GLU A 862 -21.80 34.13 -18.80
N PRO A 863 -22.30 34.30 -20.04
CA PRO A 863 -21.49 34.79 -21.15
C PRO A 863 -20.82 36.12 -20.82
N GLY A 864 -19.51 36.21 -21.09
CA GLY A 864 -18.72 37.35 -20.66
C GLY A 864 -17.22 37.09 -20.67
N LYS A 865 -16.45 38.06 -20.20
CA LYS A 865 -14.99 37.98 -20.09
C LYS A 865 -14.59 37.80 -18.64
N TYR A 866 -13.62 36.92 -18.39
CA TYR A 866 -13.23 36.53 -17.04
C TYR A 866 -11.73 36.29 -16.92
N THR A 867 -11.24 36.37 -15.68
CA THR A 867 -9.90 35.93 -15.33
C THR A 867 -9.98 34.59 -14.62
N MET A 868 -9.27 33.61 -15.13
CA MET A 868 -9.17 32.27 -14.56
C MET A 868 -7.91 32.17 -13.69
N ARG A 869 -8.02 31.56 -12.51
CA ARG A 869 -6.88 31.29 -11.62
C ARG A 869 -6.87 29.82 -11.23
N PHE A 870 -5.98 29.06 -11.83
CA PHE A 870 -5.64 27.71 -11.37
C PHE A 870 -4.37 27.80 -10.52
N ALA A 871 -4.45 27.38 -9.26
CA ALA A 871 -3.37 27.55 -8.31
C ALA A 871 -3.25 26.35 -7.38
N THR A 872 -2.01 25.92 -7.17
CA THR A 872 -1.69 24.87 -6.20
C THR A 872 -0.88 25.46 -5.07
N LEU A 873 -1.24 25.12 -3.84
CA LEU A 873 -0.50 25.53 -2.65
C LEU A 873 0.86 24.82 -2.68
N LYS A 874 1.95 25.60 -2.59
CA LYS A 874 3.29 25.01 -2.49
C LYS A 874 3.36 24.16 -1.22
N PRO A 875 4.15 23.07 -1.22
CA PRO A 875 4.40 22.28 0.00
C PRO A 875 4.77 23.18 1.18
N PHE A 876 4.15 22.95 2.34
CA PHE A 876 4.27 23.77 3.57
C PHE A 876 3.89 25.25 3.44
N GLY A 877 3.26 25.64 2.34
CA GLY A 877 2.86 27.02 2.09
C GLY A 877 1.76 27.49 3.04
N ASP A 878 1.86 28.74 3.48
CA ASP A 878 0.76 29.41 4.18
C ASP A 878 -0.33 29.80 3.16
N PRO A 879 -1.55 29.25 3.25
CA PRO A 879 -2.62 29.57 2.30
C PRO A 879 -3.01 31.05 2.32
N TYR A 880 -2.78 31.78 3.41
CA TYR A 880 -3.07 33.23 3.51
C TYR A 880 -2.04 34.10 2.78
N ALA A 881 -0.90 33.54 2.38
CA ALA A 881 0.15 34.27 1.70
C ALA A 881 0.13 33.97 0.19
N ALA A 882 -0.29 34.94 -0.62
CA ALA A 882 -0.45 34.79 -2.09
C ALA A 882 0.79 34.21 -2.81
N ASN A 883 2.00 34.58 -2.37
CA ASN A 883 3.26 34.09 -2.95
C ASN A 883 3.61 32.63 -2.62
N ASN A 884 2.85 32.00 -1.70
CA ASN A 884 2.95 30.58 -1.38
C ASN A 884 2.14 29.70 -2.34
N TRP A 885 1.41 30.29 -3.29
CA TRP A 885 0.70 29.58 -4.33
C TRP A 885 1.53 29.57 -5.62
N ALA A 886 1.61 28.41 -6.27
CA ALA A 886 2.07 28.32 -7.64
C ALA A 886 0.84 28.55 -8.53
N VAL A 887 0.80 29.70 -9.20
CA VAL A 887 -0.33 30.13 -10.02
C VAL A 887 -0.01 29.85 -11.48
N TYR A 888 -0.87 29.07 -12.13
CA TYR A 888 -0.86 28.93 -13.58
C TYR A 888 -1.42 30.20 -14.21
N GLN A 889 -0.58 30.94 -14.93
CA GLN A 889 -0.99 32.14 -15.62
C GLN A 889 -1.74 31.78 -16.89
N THR A 890 -2.94 32.32 -17.03
CA THR A 890 -3.81 32.10 -18.19
C THR A 890 -4.09 33.42 -18.89
N PRO A 891 -4.36 33.43 -20.20
CA PRO A 891 -4.96 34.60 -20.83
C PRO A 891 -6.34 34.90 -20.22
N GLN A 892 -6.88 36.09 -20.51
CA GLN A 892 -8.30 36.35 -20.27
C GLN A 892 -9.14 35.38 -21.09
N ILE A 893 -10.15 34.79 -20.45
CA ILE A 893 -11.07 33.86 -21.10
C ILE A 893 -12.37 34.56 -21.49
N GLU A 894 -13.03 34.06 -22.52
CA GLU A 894 -14.33 34.53 -23.00
C GLU A 894 -15.33 33.37 -23.03
N VAL A 895 -16.40 33.48 -22.25
CA VAL A 895 -17.53 32.56 -22.29
C VAL A 895 -18.53 33.06 -23.31
N THR A 896 -18.83 32.24 -24.32
CA THR A 896 -19.75 32.60 -25.42
C THR A 896 -21.08 31.86 -25.36
N GLY A 897 -21.18 30.81 -24.53
CA GLY A 897 -22.35 29.95 -24.40
C GLY A 897 -22.42 29.27 -23.04
N LYS A 898 -23.38 28.36 -22.91
CA LYS A 898 -23.64 27.53 -21.73
C LYS A 898 -23.95 26.11 -22.23
N TYR A 899 -23.53 25.09 -21.47
CA TYR A 899 -23.93 23.73 -21.81
C TYR A 899 -25.42 23.54 -21.54
N LYS A 900 -26.06 22.71 -22.38
CA LYS A 900 -27.41 22.24 -22.12
C LYS A 900 -27.29 20.95 -21.32
N ALA A 901 -27.85 20.96 -20.12
CA ALA A 901 -28.04 19.75 -19.33
C ALA A 901 -29.00 18.79 -20.05
#